data_AF-A0A154P0I3-F1
#
_entry.id   AF-A0A154P0I3-F1
#
_cell.length_a   1.000
_cell.length_b   1.000
_cell.length_c   1.000
_cell.angle_alpha   90.00
_cell.angle_beta   90.00
_cell.angle_gamma   90.00
#
_symmetry.space_group_name_H-M   'P 1'
#
loop_
_entity.id
_entity.type
_entity.pdbx_description
1 polymer ?
#
loop_
_entity_poly.entity_id
_entity_poly.type
_entity_poly.pdbx_seq_one_letter_code
_entity_poly.pdbx_strand_id
1 'polypeptide(L)'
;MDTKEFIDFGKAAIDFVANYTDSLRERNVLPDVEPGYLSDLLPEEAPQKPETWQEVLNDVERYIIPGVTHWNSPHFHAFYPTANSFPAIVGEILSCGIGCIGFSWLASPACTELEVIMMNWLGKLIGLPNEFLNCNDGPGGGVIQGSASEATLVCLLAAKEQTTRRIKRLHPEWDETFIKTKLIAYTSDQSNSSVEKAGLLASVPMKLLPTDEKCSLRGETLLNVIKEDLEKGLIPCCTVATLGTTGTCAFDNLEELGPICNENDIWMHVDAAYAGAAFVCPEYRYLMAGVEYADSFNINPHKWLLVNFDCSALWVKDSRRLIEAFSIDRIYLAHDKQGLAPDYRNWQIPLGRRFRSMKLWFVLRLYGVEGLQDHIRRSLKLAQIFEKYVKSDNRFELVIERSLGLICFRMKGDDKLTKELLSRLTAEKRIYVIPAKFHEKLIVRFVVCSRLSREEDITFAWNEITKQAAEVLRSQTPALQEESLEPFTKSTADIATRIESLNIEAKTQKISLLSSEKCGGGGKKQEIPPCTKLAKFESCQLDPCMLDPCKPEPTVVIIGGGMAGLSAAHRLVQCGLQNFTILEATDRPGGRIHSCWLGDVVAEMGATWIEGGCVANPVFTLAAQEGLLKPPVFRPDPSRGLFCTSDGRAIDLPVSITAYHTFRQIEQQAATLFSLGCGRTHGTLLNFMGVRIQQELHNFPEEQRYDAARVMYGMTNCVRCRCGDDLSLVSADQFGSYIEIPGGNIRVPLGYVGILAPLLRDLPSCSLKYCKPVSCVRWGAISDSCPRAVVKCCDGEEYPADYVIVTVPLGVLKHQHDKLFCPALPAEKVEAICKLGYGYVNKIFLEYARPFWVWKEGGIKLAWSADELADRCDWVKGISNIEELSTSQHVLCAWICGREAADMELCSDEEVVESITRVLRQFTGDPTLPYPANLLRSKWCMDQYFAGAYSYMGLDSTVGHQCDLASPLPGTCEPIPPILLFAGEATIPGHYSTVHGARLSGIREAERIIQLTKRFGGPPKKPSDKS
;
A
#
# COMPACT_ATOMS: atom_id res chain seq x y z
N MET A 1 8.51 -26.23 -32.78
CA MET A 1 8.53 -27.46 -31.97
C MET A 1 7.57 -28.46 -32.55
N ASP A 2 8.08 -29.58 -33.06
CA ASP A 2 7.27 -30.74 -33.49
C ASP A 2 7.13 -31.79 -32.37
N THR A 3 6.50 -32.93 -32.65
CA THR A 3 6.30 -34.01 -31.66
C THR A 3 7.60 -34.61 -31.14
N LYS A 4 8.64 -34.75 -31.99
CA LYS A 4 9.91 -35.34 -31.56
C LYS A 4 10.63 -34.39 -30.61
N GLU A 5 10.71 -33.12 -30.99
CA GLU A 5 11.28 -32.07 -30.14
C GLU A 5 10.53 -31.93 -28.82
N PHE A 6 9.19 -32.02 -28.84
CA PHE A 6 8.37 -32.02 -27.63
C PHE A 6 8.69 -33.20 -26.70
N ILE A 7 8.87 -34.41 -27.23
CA ILE A 7 9.22 -35.59 -26.43
C ILE A 7 10.61 -35.42 -25.80
N ASP A 8 11.59 -34.97 -26.58
CA ASP A 8 12.96 -34.80 -26.11
C ASP A 8 13.05 -33.70 -25.05
N PHE A 9 12.41 -32.55 -25.28
CA PHE A 9 12.32 -31.48 -24.30
C PHE A 9 11.53 -31.90 -23.06
N GLY A 10 10.39 -32.58 -23.23
CA GLY A 10 9.55 -33.06 -22.14
C GLY A 10 10.30 -34.01 -21.21
N LYS A 11 11.10 -34.94 -21.75
CA LYS A 11 11.97 -35.82 -20.94
C LYS A 11 13.01 -35.02 -20.16
N ALA A 12 13.70 -34.09 -20.81
CA ALA A 12 14.70 -33.24 -20.16
C ALA A 12 14.09 -32.39 -19.04
N ALA A 13 12.88 -31.86 -19.25
CA ALA A 13 12.15 -31.10 -18.23
C ALA A 13 11.72 -31.97 -17.03
N ILE A 14 11.33 -33.22 -17.27
CA ILE A 14 11.03 -34.18 -16.18
C ILE A 14 12.30 -34.49 -15.37
N ASP A 15 13.41 -34.76 -16.04
CA ASP A 15 14.70 -35.01 -15.37
C ASP A 15 15.14 -33.79 -14.56
N PHE A 16 14.98 -32.58 -15.12
CA PHE A 16 15.22 -31.32 -14.42
C PHE A 16 14.39 -31.20 -13.14
N VAL A 17 13.07 -31.43 -13.21
CA VAL A 17 12.16 -31.32 -12.05
C VAL A 17 12.51 -32.34 -10.96
N ALA A 18 12.89 -33.57 -11.35
CA ALA A 18 13.34 -34.60 -10.41
C ALA A 18 14.63 -34.16 -9.70
N ASN A 19 15.66 -33.79 -10.46
CA ASN A 19 16.94 -33.32 -9.91
C ASN A 19 16.79 -32.06 -9.05
N TYR A 20 15.96 -31.12 -9.47
CA TYR A 20 15.63 -29.93 -8.69
C TYR A 20 15.00 -30.32 -7.35
N THR A 21 14.03 -31.23 -7.35
CA THR A 21 13.35 -31.69 -6.13
C THR A 21 14.32 -32.37 -5.15
N ASP A 22 15.24 -33.19 -5.66
CA ASP A 22 16.19 -33.94 -4.84
C ASP A 22 17.31 -33.04 -4.25
N SER A 23 17.67 -31.96 -4.96
CA SER A 23 18.69 -30.99 -4.53
C SER A 23 18.17 -29.85 -3.66
N LEU A 24 16.86 -29.78 -3.34
CA LEU A 24 16.25 -28.66 -2.60
C LEU A 24 16.86 -28.37 -1.21
N ARG A 25 17.53 -29.34 -0.58
CA ARG A 25 18.20 -29.15 0.72
C ARG A 25 19.52 -28.39 0.62
N GLU A 26 20.16 -28.45 -0.55
CA GLU A 26 21.48 -27.86 -0.81
C GLU A 26 21.37 -26.38 -1.18
N ARG A 27 20.16 -25.94 -1.55
CA ARG A 27 19.87 -24.57 -1.98
C ARG A 27 19.46 -23.70 -0.78
N ASN A 28 19.88 -22.44 -0.78
CA ASN A 28 19.33 -21.44 0.13
C ASN A 28 17.83 -21.30 -0.14
N VAL A 29 17.01 -21.13 0.90
CA VAL A 29 15.54 -21.09 0.75
C VAL A 29 15.10 -19.78 0.09
N LEU A 30 15.73 -18.68 0.49
CA LEU A 30 15.50 -17.35 -0.07
C LEU A 30 16.57 -17.02 -1.13
N PRO A 31 16.19 -16.35 -2.22
CA PRO A 31 17.12 -15.96 -3.27
C PRO A 31 18.02 -14.79 -2.82
N ASP A 32 19.12 -14.58 -3.55
CA ASP A 32 20.05 -13.47 -3.36
C ASP A 32 19.95 -12.48 -4.52
N VAL A 33 18.80 -11.84 -4.64
CA VAL A 33 18.47 -10.92 -5.73
C VAL A 33 17.70 -9.71 -5.21
N GLU A 34 17.83 -8.59 -5.91
CA GLU A 34 17.08 -7.36 -5.65
C GLU A 34 15.92 -7.18 -6.64
N PRO A 35 14.88 -6.37 -6.31
CA PRO A 35 13.81 -6.05 -7.25
C PRO A 35 14.35 -5.47 -8.57
N GLY A 36 13.93 -6.07 -9.68
CA GLY A 36 14.40 -5.69 -11.03
C GLY A 36 15.50 -6.59 -11.60
N TYR A 37 16.15 -7.46 -10.81
CA TYR A 37 17.32 -8.24 -11.28
C TYR A 37 17.12 -8.98 -12.61
N LEU A 38 15.90 -9.48 -12.88
CA LEU A 38 15.63 -10.30 -14.05
C LEU A 38 15.51 -9.49 -15.34
N SER A 39 15.09 -8.21 -15.28
CA SER A 39 15.01 -7.36 -16.48
C SER A 39 16.39 -7.09 -17.08
N ASP A 40 17.43 -7.05 -16.25
CA ASP A 40 18.81 -6.82 -16.69
C ASP A 40 19.43 -8.09 -17.33
N LEU A 41 18.81 -9.26 -17.12
CA LEU A 41 19.30 -10.55 -17.60
C LEU A 41 18.59 -11.05 -18.85
N LEU A 42 17.38 -10.55 -19.13
CA LEU A 42 16.57 -10.96 -20.26
C LEU A 42 16.55 -9.90 -21.37
N PRO A 43 16.34 -10.31 -22.64
CA PRO A 43 16.14 -9.35 -23.73
C PRO A 43 14.93 -8.42 -23.49
N GLU A 44 15.06 -7.15 -23.88
CA GLU A 44 13.98 -6.14 -23.77
C GLU A 44 12.77 -6.46 -24.67
N GLU A 45 12.99 -7.19 -25.76
CA GLU A 45 11.98 -7.57 -26.74
C GLU A 45 11.92 -9.09 -26.90
N ALA A 46 10.74 -9.61 -27.24
CA ALA A 46 10.58 -11.03 -27.57
C ALA A 46 11.39 -11.40 -28.83
N PRO A 47 11.95 -12.62 -28.89
CA PRO A 47 12.79 -13.03 -30.02
C PRO A 47 11.95 -13.13 -31.30
N GLN A 48 12.45 -12.51 -32.39
CA GLN A 48 11.80 -12.55 -33.72
C GLN A 48 11.86 -13.92 -34.39
N LYS A 49 12.83 -14.75 -34.00
CA LYS A 49 13.02 -16.11 -34.49
C LYS A 49 12.95 -17.07 -33.31
N PRO A 50 12.48 -18.31 -33.51
CA PRO A 50 12.47 -19.30 -32.44
C PRO A 50 13.90 -19.59 -31.96
N GLU A 51 14.06 -19.62 -30.64
CA GLU A 51 15.25 -20.13 -29.96
C GLU A 51 15.13 -21.64 -29.74
N THR A 52 16.23 -22.31 -29.44
CA THR A 52 16.21 -23.76 -29.17
C THR A 52 15.67 -24.04 -27.78
N TRP A 53 14.97 -25.17 -27.57
CA TRP A 53 14.45 -25.50 -26.24
C TRP A 53 15.58 -25.76 -25.23
N GLN A 54 16.77 -26.16 -25.71
CA GLN A 54 17.96 -26.36 -24.90
C GLN A 54 18.47 -25.03 -24.32
N GLU A 55 18.50 -23.97 -25.12
CA GLU A 55 18.83 -22.62 -24.64
C GLU A 55 17.82 -22.16 -23.60
N VAL A 56 16.52 -22.30 -23.88
CA VAL A 56 15.45 -21.94 -22.94
C VAL A 56 15.54 -22.71 -21.62
N LEU A 57 15.80 -24.03 -21.65
CA LEU A 57 15.94 -24.83 -20.43
C LEU A 57 17.20 -24.47 -19.64
N ASN A 58 18.31 -24.13 -20.32
CA ASN A 58 19.52 -23.64 -19.67
C ASN A 58 19.27 -22.28 -18.98
N ASP A 59 18.48 -21.40 -19.60
CA ASP A 59 18.13 -20.10 -19.04
C ASP A 59 17.20 -20.20 -17.82
N VAL A 60 16.40 -21.27 -17.73
CA VAL A 60 15.66 -21.58 -16.48
C VAL A 60 16.63 -21.76 -15.31
N GLU A 61 17.68 -22.60 -15.46
CA GLU A 61 18.67 -22.79 -14.39
C GLU A 61 19.51 -21.52 -14.15
N ARG A 62 19.82 -20.77 -15.22
CA ARG A 62 20.73 -19.63 -15.16
C ARG A 62 20.10 -18.35 -14.61
N TYR A 63 18.86 -18.04 -14.99
CA TYR A 63 18.24 -16.74 -14.71
C TYR A 63 17.00 -16.86 -13.82
N ILE A 64 16.24 -17.95 -13.94
CA ILE A 64 14.98 -18.11 -13.20
C ILE A 64 15.25 -18.68 -11.81
N ILE A 65 15.89 -19.86 -11.72
CA ILE A 65 16.14 -20.57 -10.46
C ILE A 65 16.83 -19.70 -9.39
N PRO A 66 17.82 -18.84 -9.71
CA PRO A 66 18.46 -17.97 -8.71
C PRO A 66 17.52 -16.97 -8.02
N GLY A 67 16.40 -16.59 -8.65
CA GLY A 67 15.38 -15.71 -8.05
C GLY A 67 14.20 -16.44 -7.41
N VAL A 68 14.19 -17.78 -7.43
CA VAL A 68 13.10 -18.57 -6.86
C VAL A 68 13.26 -18.66 -5.34
N THR A 69 12.21 -18.29 -4.59
CA THR A 69 12.06 -18.77 -3.22
C THR A 69 11.64 -20.24 -3.27
N HIS A 70 12.42 -21.13 -2.64
CA HIS A 70 12.22 -22.57 -2.77
C HIS A 70 11.14 -23.10 -1.80
N TRP A 71 9.86 -22.84 -2.11
CA TRP A 71 8.70 -23.22 -1.28
C TRP A 71 8.62 -24.69 -0.87
N ASN A 72 9.16 -25.60 -1.70
CA ASN A 72 9.15 -27.04 -1.44
C ASN A 72 10.38 -27.52 -0.65
N SER A 73 11.31 -26.62 -0.29
CA SER A 73 12.48 -26.98 0.52
C SER A 73 12.05 -27.45 1.91
N PRO A 74 12.68 -28.51 2.47
CA PRO A 74 12.49 -28.90 3.86
C PRO A 74 12.78 -27.80 4.88
N HIS A 75 13.53 -26.76 4.49
CA HIS A 75 13.92 -25.62 5.32
C HIS A 75 12.98 -24.40 5.18
N PHE A 76 11.93 -24.50 4.35
CA PHE A 76 10.89 -23.49 4.24
C PHE A 76 9.83 -23.68 5.33
N HIS A 77 9.68 -22.69 6.21
CA HIS A 77 8.81 -22.74 7.40
C HIS A 77 7.92 -21.50 7.59
N ALA A 78 7.78 -20.68 6.54
CA ALA A 78 7.16 -19.36 6.61
C ALA A 78 5.63 -19.39 6.70
N PHE A 79 4.94 -19.34 5.56
CA PHE A 79 3.49 -19.15 5.47
C PHE A 79 2.69 -20.39 5.93
N TYR A 80 1.79 -20.90 5.10
CA TYR A 80 1.36 -22.29 5.14
C TYR A 80 2.00 -23.02 3.96
N PRO A 81 2.02 -24.37 3.98
CA PRO A 81 2.70 -25.13 2.94
C PRO A 81 2.03 -24.90 1.58
N THR A 82 2.80 -25.03 0.50
CA THR A 82 2.24 -25.29 -0.83
C THR A 82 2.52 -26.75 -1.14
N ALA A 83 1.46 -27.51 -1.32
CA ALA A 83 1.56 -28.91 -1.62
C ALA A 83 2.13 -29.09 -3.03
N ASN A 84 3.02 -30.06 -3.22
CA ASN A 84 3.54 -30.42 -4.53
C ASN A 84 4.03 -31.86 -4.53
N SER A 85 3.57 -32.67 -5.49
CA SER A 85 3.94 -34.09 -5.60
C SER A 85 4.06 -34.53 -7.05
N PHE A 86 4.87 -35.57 -7.30
CA PHE A 86 5.02 -36.11 -8.64
C PHE A 86 3.70 -36.58 -9.25
N PRO A 87 2.78 -37.27 -8.52
CA PRO A 87 1.44 -37.56 -9.02
C PRO A 87 0.68 -36.32 -9.51
N ALA A 88 0.74 -35.22 -8.76
CA ALA A 88 0.04 -33.99 -9.12
C ALA A 88 0.65 -33.33 -10.37
N ILE A 89 1.98 -33.29 -10.47
CA ILE A 89 2.71 -32.78 -11.64
C ILE A 89 2.34 -33.58 -12.89
N VAL A 90 2.36 -34.91 -12.82
CA VAL A 90 1.97 -35.77 -13.95
C VAL A 90 0.50 -35.57 -14.34
N GLY A 91 -0.39 -35.45 -13.35
CA GLY A 91 -1.80 -35.14 -13.59
C GLY A 91 -1.99 -33.77 -14.28
N GLU A 92 -1.18 -32.78 -13.93
CA GLU A 92 -1.19 -31.45 -14.56
C GLU A 92 -0.66 -31.50 -16.00
N ILE A 93 0.40 -32.28 -16.28
CA ILE A 93 0.88 -32.50 -17.65
C ILE A 93 -0.22 -33.08 -18.53
N LEU A 94 -0.97 -34.07 -18.04
CA LEU A 94 -2.09 -34.68 -18.77
C LEU A 94 -3.27 -33.70 -18.93
N SER A 95 -3.61 -32.93 -17.90
CA SER A 95 -4.61 -31.87 -17.97
C SER A 95 -4.26 -30.84 -19.05
N CYS A 96 -3.02 -30.35 -19.07
CA CYS A 96 -2.52 -29.40 -20.06
C CYS A 96 -2.47 -30.00 -21.48
N GLY A 97 -2.05 -31.26 -21.63
CA GLY A 97 -2.01 -31.95 -22.91
C GLY A 97 -3.39 -32.18 -23.53
N ILE A 98 -4.41 -32.46 -22.71
CA ILE A 98 -5.81 -32.55 -23.17
C ILE A 98 -6.35 -31.16 -23.53
N GLY A 99 -6.01 -30.13 -22.75
CA GLY A 99 -6.31 -28.73 -23.07
C GLY A 99 -7.81 -28.39 -23.15
N CYS A 100 -8.70 -29.21 -22.58
CA CYS A 100 -10.15 -28.99 -22.65
C CYS A 100 -10.63 -27.90 -21.68
N ILE A 101 -11.72 -27.21 -22.06
CA ILE A 101 -12.39 -26.22 -21.21
C ILE A 101 -13.76 -26.77 -20.80
N GLY A 102 -14.03 -26.81 -19.49
CA GLY A 102 -15.23 -27.44 -18.91
C GLY A 102 -16.28 -26.45 -18.39
N PHE A 103 -16.64 -25.41 -19.15
CA PHE A 103 -17.63 -24.41 -18.71
C PHE A 103 -19.07 -24.95 -18.67
N SER A 104 -19.38 -25.97 -19.47
CA SER A 104 -20.62 -26.72 -19.43
C SER A 104 -20.30 -28.21 -19.47
N TRP A 105 -21.26 -29.05 -19.09
CA TRP A 105 -21.11 -30.49 -19.23
C TRP A 105 -20.80 -30.89 -20.69
N LEU A 106 -21.49 -30.29 -21.67
CA LEU A 106 -21.30 -30.64 -23.09
C LEU A 106 -19.91 -30.22 -23.62
N ALA A 107 -19.31 -29.16 -23.08
CA ALA A 107 -17.99 -28.68 -23.50
C ALA A 107 -16.87 -29.70 -23.20
N SER A 108 -16.98 -30.43 -22.09
CA SER A 108 -16.11 -31.57 -21.78
C SER A 108 -16.74 -32.40 -20.65
N PRO A 109 -17.50 -33.47 -20.96
CA PRO A 109 -18.18 -34.28 -19.95
C PRO A 109 -17.23 -34.83 -18.89
N ALA A 110 -16.08 -35.34 -19.31
CA ALA A 110 -15.07 -35.89 -18.39
C ALA A 110 -14.54 -34.84 -17.40
N CYS A 111 -14.41 -33.58 -17.82
CA CYS A 111 -13.96 -32.48 -16.96
C CYS A 111 -14.94 -32.23 -15.81
N THR A 112 -16.24 -32.25 -16.09
CA THR A 112 -17.30 -32.06 -15.10
C THR A 112 -17.50 -33.31 -14.24
N GLU A 113 -17.68 -34.48 -14.85
CA GLU A 113 -18.00 -35.74 -14.17
C GLU A 113 -16.89 -36.16 -13.21
N LEU A 114 -15.62 -36.10 -13.64
CA LEU A 114 -14.51 -36.46 -12.77
C LEU A 114 -14.44 -35.49 -11.57
N GLU A 115 -14.74 -34.22 -11.76
CA GLU A 115 -14.78 -33.26 -10.65
C GLU A 115 -15.89 -33.57 -9.66
N VAL A 116 -17.10 -33.91 -10.12
CA VAL A 116 -18.19 -34.38 -9.25
C VAL A 116 -17.73 -35.57 -8.41
N ILE A 117 -17.08 -36.55 -9.02
CA ILE A 117 -16.57 -37.74 -8.32
C ILE A 117 -15.49 -37.34 -7.30
N MET A 118 -14.54 -36.47 -7.68
CA MET A 118 -13.46 -36.03 -6.80
C MET A 118 -13.97 -35.23 -5.61
N MET A 119 -14.95 -34.36 -5.81
CA MET A 119 -15.55 -33.57 -4.73
C MET A 119 -16.36 -34.46 -3.77
N ASN A 120 -17.01 -35.51 -4.29
CA ASN A 120 -17.63 -36.55 -3.45
C ASN A 120 -16.59 -37.35 -2.65
N TRP A 121 -15.51 -37.81 -3.31
CA TRP A 121 -14.45 -38.58 -2.65
C TRP A 121 -13.77 -37.78 -1.55
N LEU A 122 -13.37 -36.55 -1.87
CA LEU A 122 -12.68 -35.67 -0.92
C LEU A 122 -13.62 -35.29 0.24
N GLY A 123 -14.88 -34.94 -0.04
CA GLY A 123 -15.87 -34.61 1.01
C GLY A 123 -16.10 -35.79 1.98
N LYS A 124 -16.23 -37.01 1.45
CA LYS A 124 -16.31 -38.24 2.29
C LYS A 124 -15.03 -38.48 3.08
N LEU A 125 -13.88 -38.24 2.45
CA LEU A 125 -12.57 -38.44 3.08
C LEU A 125 -12.33 -37.49 4.25
N ILE A 126 -12.75 -36.23 4.15
CA ILE A 126 -12.64 -35.28 5.27
C ILE A 126 -13.78 -35.44 6.29
N GLY A 127 -14.84 -36.16 5.94
CA GLY A 127 -15.99 -36.39 6.83
C GLY A 127 -16.99 -35.25 6.84
N LEU A 128 -17.18 -34.57 5.70
CA LEU A 128 -18.24 -33.56 5.58
C LEU A 128 -19.63 -34.20 5.67
N PRO A 129 -20.63 -33.45 6.17
CA PRO A 129 -22.03 -33.86 6.15
C PRO A 129 -22.51 -34.24 4.75
N ASN A 130 -23.44 -35.19 4.71
CA ASN A 130 -23.97 -35.75 3.47
C ASN A 130 -24.63 -34.68 2.58
N GLU A 131 -25.20 -33.64 3.18
CA GLU A 131 -25.87 -32.54 2.45
C GLU A 131 -24.92 -31.75 1.55
N PHE A 132 -23.60 -31.82 1.74
CA PHE A 132 -22.62 -31.18 0.88
C PHE A 132 -22.23 -32.01 -0.35
N LEU A 133 -22.59 -33.30 -0.40
CA LEU A 133 -22.09 -34.23 -1.41
C LEU A 133 -23.07 -34.33 -2.60
N ASN A 134 -22.54 -34.22 -3.82
CA ASN A 134 -23.32 -34.36 -5.06
C ASN A 134 -24.01 -35.73 -5.21
N CYS A 135 -23.57 -36.76 -4.48
CA CYS A 135 -24.11 -38.13 -4.59
C CYS A 135 -25.28 -38.45 -3.65
N ASN A 136 -25.73 -37.48 -2.85
CA ASN A 136 -26.87 -37.65 -1.95
C ASN A 136 -28.12 -36.94 -2.49
N ASP A 137 -29.29 -37.34 -1.99
CA ASP A 137 -30.58 -36.73 -2.32
C ASP A 137 -30.65 -35.30 -1.73
N GLY A 138 -30.19 -34.30 -2.49
CA GLY A 138 -30.16 -32.91 -2.05
C GLY A 138 -29.51 -31.97 -3.08
N PRO A 139 -29.65 -30.64 -2.90
CA PRO A 139 -29.15 -29.65 -3.85
C PRO A 139 -27.66 -29.31 -3.66
N GLY A 140 -26.98 -29.93 -2.70
CA GLY A 140 -25.59 -29.63 -2.39
C GLY A 140 -24.60 -30.19 -3.40
N GLY A 141 -23.36 -29.76 -3.27
CA GLY A 141 -22.28 -30.24 -4.10
C GLY A 141 -20.98 -29.48 -3.91
N GLY A 142 -19.91 -30.01 -4.51
CA GLY A 142 -18.60 -29.38 -4.51
C GLY A 142 -18.14 -28.93 -5.89
N VAL A 143 -17.28 -27.91 -5.91
CA VAL A 143 -16.58 -27.37 -7.09
C VAL A 143 -15.13 -27.01 -6.74
N ILE A 144 -14.20 -27.16 -7.69
CA ILE A 144 -12.80 -26.77 -7.53
C ILE A 144 -12.57 -25.35 -8.06
N GLN A 145 -12.29 -24.42 -7.15
CA GLN A 145 -11.91 -23.03 -7.37
C GLN A 145 -10.38 -22.86 -7.50
N GLY A 146 -9.94 -21.67 -7.92
CA GLY A 146 -8.51 -21.32 -8.00
C GLY A 146 -7.89 -21.04 -6.62
N SER A 147 -8.65 -20.50 -5.67
CA SER A 147 -8.14 -20.18 -4.33
C SER A 147 -9.25 -20.16 -3.27
N ALA A 148 -8.85 -20.24 -1.99
CA ALA A 148 -9.76 -20.00 -0.86
C ALA A 148 -10.35 -18.58 -0.93
N SER A 149 -9.56 -17.57 -1.34
CA SER A 149 -10.03 -16.20 -1.51
C SER A 149 -11.18 -16.08 -2.51
N GLU A 150 -11.07 -16.80 -3.63
CA GLU A 150 -12.15 -16.89 -4.64
C GLU A 150 -13.36 -17.62 -4.05
N ALA A 151 -13.15 -18.73 -3.34
CA ALA A 151 -14.23 -19.49 -2.71
C ALA A 151 -15.02 -18.64 -1.68
N THR A 152 -14.33 -17.89 -0.82
CA THR A 152 -14.95 -16.96 0.14
C THR A 152 -15.72 -15.85 -0.57
N LEU A 153 -15.16 -15.27 -1.63
CA LEU A 153 -15.85 -14.23 -2.41
C LEU A 153 -17.11 -14.77 -3.09
N VAL A 154 -17.04 -15.96 -3.71
CA VAL A 154 -18.19 -16.64 -4.33
C VAL A 154 -19.30 -16.86 -3.30
N CYS A 155 -18.95 -17.33 -2.10
CA CYS A 155 -19.93 -17.53 -1.02
C CYS A 155 -20.53 -16.22 -0.51
N LEU A 156 -19.71 -15.17 -0.34
CA LEU A 156 -20.19 -13.86 0.10
C LEU A 156 -21.14 -13.23 -0.93
N LEU A 157 -20.83 -13.34 -2.23
CA LEU A 157 -21.71 -12.86 -3.31
C LEU A 157 -23.04 -13.62 -3.34
N ALA A 158 -23.00 -14.95 -3.16
CA ALA A 158 -24.22 -15.75 -3.06
C ALA A 158 -25.06 -15.40 -1.82
N ALA A 159 -24.42 -15.22 -0.67
CA ALA A 159 -25.08 -14.79 0.57
C ALA A 159 -25.73 -13.40 0.43
N LYS A 160 -25.02 -12.46 -0.20
CA LYS A 160 -25.49 -11.11 -0.50
C LYS A 160 -26.75 -11.15 -1.37
N GLU A 161 -26.72 -11.92 -2.46
CA GLU A 161 -27.84 -12.01 -3.39
C GLU A 161 -29.04 -12.73 -2.75
N GLN A 162 -28.80 -13.85 -2.07
CA GLN A 162 -29.84 -14.58 -1.33
C GLN A 162 -30.53 -13.68 -0.30
N THR A 163 -29.75 -12.96 0.49
CA THR A 163 -30.27 -12.05 1.52
C THR A 163 -31.06 -10.92 0.88
N THR A 164 -30.55 -10.32 -0.21
CA THR A 164 -31.27 -9.26 -0.92
C THR A 164 -32.63 -9.73 -1.41
N ARG A 165 -32.70 -10.89 -2.05
CA ARG A 165 -33.97 -11.47 -2.53
C ARG A 165 -34.92 -11.85 -1.41
N ARG A 166 -34.40 -12.35 -0.28
CA ARG A 166 -35.21 -12.65 0.91
C ARG A 166 -35.85 -11.38 1.46
N ILE A 167 -35.06 -10.33 1.68
CA ILE A 167 -35.54 -9.05 2.20
C ILE A 167 -36.50 -8.38 1.20
N LYS A 168 -36.22 -8.41 -0.10
CA LYS A 168 -37.13 -7.88 -1.13
C LYS A 168 -38.49 -8.57 -1.16
N ARG A 169 -38.54 -9.88 -0.84
CA ARG A 169 -39.81 -10.60 -0.70
C ARG A 169 -40.59 -10.23 0.56
N LEU A 170 -39.88 -9.98 1.66
CA LEU A 170 -40.48 -9.54 2.93
C LEU A 170 -40.93 -8.08 2.88
N HIS A 171 -40.20 -7.25 2.12
CA HIS A 171 -40.43 -5.82 1.93
C HIS A 171 -40.47 -5.48 0.42
N PRO A 172 -41.56 -5.83 -0.30
CA PRO A 172 -41.68 -5.58 -1.74
C PRO A 172 -41.52 -4.11 -2.12
N GLU A 173 -41.80 -3.19 -1.19
CA GLU A 173 -41.69 -1.75 -1.33
C GLU A 173 -40.25 -1.21 -1.27
N TRP A 174 -39.30 -1.98 -0.72
CA TRP A 174 -37.90 -1.54 -0.64
C TRP A 174 -37.16 -1.80 -1.94
N ASP A 175 -36.42 -0.81 -2.45
CA ASP A 175 -35.56 -1.01 -3.62
C ASP A 175 -34.37 -1.94 -3.31
N GLU A 176 -33.93 -2.75 -4.28
CA GLU A 176 -32.78 -3.64 -4.08
C GLU A 176 -31.50 -2.88 -3.75
N THR A 177 -31.29 -1.70 -4.34
CA THR A 177 -30.12 -0.86 -4.06
C THR A 177 -30.13 -0.46 -2.60
N PHE A 178 -31.30 -0.03 -2.08
CA PHE A 178 -31.47 0.31 -0.68
C PHE A 178 -31.15 -0.89 0.23
N ILE A 179 -31.71 -2.07 -0.05
CA ILE A 179 -31.42 -3.29 0.70
C ILE A 179 -29.92 -3.57 0.71
N LYS A 180 -29.27 -3.52 -0.46
CA LYS A 180 -27.82 -3.77 -0.61
C LYS A 180 -26.98 -2.79 0.20
N THR A 181 -27.40 -1.53 0.37
CA THR A 181 -26.69 -0.56 1.24
C THR A 181 -26.80 -0.85 2.74
N LYS A 182 -27.74 -1.70 3.16
CA LYS A 182 -27.96 -2.07 4.57
C LYS A 182 -27.29 -3.38 4.96
N LEU A 183 -26.79 -4.16 3.99
CA LEU A 183 -26.18 -5.46 4.27
C LEU A 183 -24.88 -5.31 5.07
N ILE A 184 -24.63 -6.27 5.97
CA ILE A 184 -23.40 -6.36 6.75
C ILE A 184 -22.97 -7.81 6.96
N ALA A 185 -21.66 -8.05 6.92
CA ALA A 185 -21.05 -9.36 7.15
C ALA A 185 -20.05 -9.32 8.30
N TYR A 186 -19.77 -10.49 8.88
CA TYR A 186 -18.92 -10.64 10.06
C TYR A 186 -17.83 -11.69 9.85
N THR A 187 -16.70 -11.49 10.52
CA THR A 187 -15.62 -12.47 10.60
C THR A 187 -14.78 -12.23 11.84
N SER A 188 -13.93 -13.18 12.20
CA SER A 188 -12.93 -13.04 13.26
C SER A 188 -11.87 -11.97 12.91
N ASP A 189 -11.37 -11.23 13.89
CA ASP A 189 -10.18 -10.37 13.75
C ASP A 189 -8.88 -11.15 13.49
N GLN A 190 -8.92 -12.48 13.58
CA GLN A 190 -7.85 -13.41 13.23
C GLN A 190 -8.04 -14.05 11.84
N SER A 191 -9.12 -13.72 11.14
CA SER A 191 -9.40 -14.26 9.81
C SER A 191 -8.34 -13.85 8.78
N ASN A 192 -8.28 -14.57 7.65
CA ASN A 192 -7.34 -14.22 6.60
C ASN A 192 -7.74 -12.87 5.96
N SER A 193 -6.75 -12.10 5.51
CA SER A 193 -6.99 -10.83 4.80
C SER A 193 -7.84 -10.99 3.53
N SER A 194 -7.94 -12.20 2.97
CA SER A 194 -8.87 -12.52 1.88
C SER A 194 -10.33 -12.26 2.23
N VAL A 195 -10.73 -12.40 3.50
CA VAL A 195 -12.12 -12.22 3.94
C VAL A 195 -12.51 -10.73 3.92
N GLU A 196 -11.64 -9.86 4.44
CA GLU A 196 -11.82 -8.41 4.34
C GLU A 196 -11.80 -7.95 2.88
N LYS A 197 -10.88 -8.50 2.08
CA LYS A 197 -10.81 -8.23 0.63
C LYS A 197 -12.07 -8.71 -0.09
N ALA A 198 -12.69 -9.82 0.31
CA ALA A 198 -13.96 -10.26 -0.23
C ALA A 198 -15.08 -9.28 0.08
N GLY A 199 -15.15 -8.74 1.30
CA GLY A 199 -16.06 -7.66 1.67
C GLY A 199 -15.90 -6.42 0.78
N LEU A 200 -14.65 -5.99 0.56
CA LEU A 200 -14.34 -4.88 -0.34
C LEU A 200 -14.82 -5.13 -1.77
N LEU A 201 -14.49 -6.29 -2.35
CA LEU A 201 -14.87 -6.64 -3.73
C LEU A 201 -16.37 -6.84 -3.90
N ALA A 202 -17.05 -7.41 -2.90
CA ALA A 202 -18.49 -7.60 -2.89
C ALA A 202 -19.26 -6.29 -2.60
N SER A 203 -18.57 -5.21 -2.20
CA SER A 203 -19.19 -3.99 -1.68
C SER A 203 -20.15 -4.28 -0.53
N VAL A 204 -19.71 -5.08 0.43
CA VAL A 204 -20.42 -5.40 1.67
C VAL A 204 -19.48 -5.10 2.84
N PRO A 205 -19.85 -4.21 3.79
CA PRO A 205 -19.07 -3.99 4.99
C PRO A 205 -18.79 -5.31 5.72
N MET A 206 -17.51 -5.59 5.97
CA MET A 206 -17.05 -6.75 6.71
C MET A 206 -16.53 -6.30 8.07
N LYS A 207 -17.22 -6.68 9.15
CA LYS A 207 -16.81 -6.36 10.52
C LYS A 207 -15.90 -7.45 11.07
N LEU A 208 -14.72 -7.03 11.53
CA LEU A 208 -13.77 -7.87 12.26
C LEU A 208 -14.17 -7.88 13.73
N LEU A 209 -14.49 -9.06 14.25
CA LEU A 209 -14.98 -9.26 15.61
C LEU A 209 -13.85 -9.73 16.54
N PRO A 210 -13.77 -9.22 17.77
CA PRO A 210 -12.74 -9.62 18.71
C PRO A 210 -12.86 -11.10 19.08
N THR A 211 -11.72 -11.76 19.18
CA THR A 211 -11.62 -13.17 19.58
C THR A 211 -11.32 -13.33 21.08
N ASP A 212 -11.51 -14.54 21.59
CA ASP A 212 -11.13 -14.87 22.97
C ASP A 212 -9.61 -15.04 23.13
N GLU A 213 -9.16 -15.38 24.34
CA GLU A 213 -7.75 -15.62 24.69
C GLU A 213 -7.07 -16.72 23.86
N LYS A 214 -7.86 -17.59 23.20
CA LYS A 214 -7.37 -18.65 22.31
C LYS A 214 -7.44 -18.23 20.84
N CYS A 215 -7.69 -16.95 20.56
CA CYS A 215 -7.88 -16.42 19.21
C CYS A 215 -9.08 -17.06 18.49
N SER A 216 -10.11 -17.52 19.22
CA SER A 216 -11.33 -18.12 18.69
C SER A 216 -12.49 -17.12 18.71
N LEU A 217 -13.23 -17.00 17.61
CA LEU A 217 -14.49 -16.27 17.58
C LEU A 217 -15.59 -17.07 18.28
N ARG A 218 -16.30 -16.39 19.20
CA ARG A 218 -17.29 -16.98 20.10
C ARG A 218 -18.70 -16.51 19.77
N GLY A 219 -19.68 -17.36 20.09
CA GLY A 219 -21.09 -17.08 19.80
C GLY A 219 -21.62 -15.84 20.51
N GLU A 220 -21.20 -15.61 21.76
CA GLU A 220 -21.59 -14.41 22.53
C GLU A 220 -21.19 -13.11 21.80
N THR A 221 -19.95 -13.04 21.31
CA THR A 221 -19.45 -11.88 20.55
C THR A 221 -20.29 -11.65 19.29
N LEU A 222 -20.55 -12.71 18.53
CA LEU A 222 -21.34 -12.63 17.30
C LEU A 222 -22.79 -12.17 17.60
N LEU A 223 -23.44 -12.78 18.59
CA LEU A 223 -24.82 -12.49 18.96
C LEU A 223 -25.00 -11.04 19.40
N ASN A 224 -24.07 -10.52 20.20
CA ASN A 224 -24.11 -9.14 20.67
C ASN A 224 -24.02 -8.15 19.51
N VAL A 225 -23.08 -8.36 18.58
CA VAL A 225 -22.92 -7.47 17.42
C VAL A 225 -24.09 -7.58 16.44
N ILE A 226 -24.65 -8.76 16.23
CA ILE A 226 -25.88 -8.93 15.43
C ILE A 226 -27.02 -8.10 16.01
N LYS A 227 -27.25 -8.16 17.33
CA LYS A 227 -28.29 -7.37 18.00
C LYS A 227 -28.08 -5.86 17.80
N GLU A 228 -26.86 -5.38 18.03
CA GLU A 228 -26.52 -3.97 17.84
C GLU A 228 -26.74 -3.49 16.40
N ASP A 229 -26.43 -4.33 15.41
CA ASP A 229 -26.57 -3.97 14.00
C ASP A 229 -28.02 -4.00 13.52
N LEU A 230 -28.81 -4.95 14.02
CA LEU A 230 -30.26 -4.96 13.82
C LEU A 230 -30.90 -3.70 14.41
N GLU A 231 -30.50 -3.27 15.61
CA GLU A 231 -30.97 -2.01 16.22
C GLU A 231 -30.61 -0.77 15.38
N LYS A 232 -29.48 -0.79 14.67
CA LYS A 232 -29.06 0.26 13.72
C LYS A 232 -29.75 0.17 12.36
N GLY A 233 -30.64 -0.80 12.18
CA GLY A 233 -31.35 -1.05 10.91
C GLY A 233 -30.45 -1.60 9.81
N LEU A 234 -29.35 -2.27 10.17
CA LEU A 234 -28.52 -3.05 9.25
C LEU A 234 -29.05 -4.47 9.13
N ILE A 235 -28.64 -5.16 8.06
CA ILE A 235 -29.14 -6.49 7.70
C ILE A 235 -27.96 -7.46 7.67
N PRO A 236 -27.76 -8.24 8.73
CA PRO A 236 -26.83 -9.37 8.75
C PRO A 236 -27.02 -10.30 7.55
N CYS A 237 -25.96 -10.56 6.76
CA CYS A 237 -26.06 -11.42 5.58
C CYS A 237 -25.09 -12.60 5.56
N CYS A 238 -23.90 -12.47 6.14
CA CYS A 238 -22.89 -13.54 6.11
C CYS A 238 -21.98 -13.49 7.35
N THR A 239 -21.59 -14.66 7.85
CA THR A 239 -20.52 -14.86 8.82
C THR A 239 -19.48 -15.79 8.22
N VAL A 240 -18.22 -15.36 8.18
CA VAL A 240 -17.09 -16.21 7.80
C VAL A 240 -16.39 -16.70 9.07
N ALA A 241 -16.49 -18.00 9.33
CA ALA A 241 -15.81 -18.67 10.44
C ALA A 241 -14.54 -19.34 9.92
N THR A 242 -13.45 -19.25 10.67
CA THR A 242 -12.13 -19.75 10.26
C THR A 242 -11.72 -20.97 11.09
N LEU A 243 -11.41 -22.08 10.43
CA LEU A 243 -10.78 -23.26 11.04
C LEU A 243 -9.30 -23.31 10.63
N GLY A 244 -8.43 -22.92 11.55
CA GLY A 244 -6.99 -22.79 11.31
C GLY A 244 -6.61 -21.40 10.80
N THR A 245 -6.77 -20.38 11.64
CA THR A 245 -6.42 -18.98 11.35
C THR A 245 -4.97 -18.82 10.88
N THR A 246 -4.68 -17.72 10.16
CA THR A 246 -3.35 -17.54 9.56
C THR A 246 -2.28 -17.28 10.61
N GLY A 247 -2.56 -16.43 11.60
CA GLY A 247 -1.61 -16.05 12.64
C GLY A 247 -1.17 -17.24 13.50
N THR A 248 -2.12 -17.89 14.15
CA THR A 248 -1.87 -18.88 15.22
C THR A 248 -2.51 -20.26 14.99
N CYS A 249 -3.17 -20.48 13.85
CA CYS A 249 -3.92 -21.71 13.58
C CYS A 249 -5.01 -21.99 14.63
N ALA A 250 -5.68 -20.93 15.09
CA ALA A 250 -6.84 -21.02 15.97
C ALA A 250 -8.10 -21.49 15.21
N PHE A 251 -9.12 -21.90 15.95
CA PHE A 251 -10.38 -22.43 15.42
C PHE A 251 -11.54 -21.65 16.02
N ASP A 252 -12.36 -21.03 15.19
CA ASP A 252 -13.62 -20.41 15.60
C ASP A 252 -14.63 -21.49 16.03
N ASN A 253 -15.47 -21.19 17.02
CA ASN A 253 -16.36 -22.19 17.62
C ASN A 253 -17.67 -22.36 16.83
N LEU A 254 -17.72 -23.29 15.87
CA LEU A 254 -18.89 -23.48 15.01
C LEU A 254 -20.13 -23.99 15.77
N GLU A 255 -19.98 -24.72 16.88
CA GLU A 255 -21.13 -25.17 17.70
C GLU A 255 -21.84 -23.98 18.36
N GLU A 256 -21.12 -22.88 18.61
CA GLU A 256 -21.71 -21.63 19.11
C GLU A 256 -22.20 -20.73 17.96
N LEU A 257 -21.40 -20.57 16.91
CA LEU A 257 -21.70 -19.65 15.79
C LEU A 257 -22.82 -20.16 14.88
N GLY A 258 -22.85 -21.47 14.64
CA GLY A 258 -23.78 -22.12 13.72
C GLY A 258 -25.25 -21.93 14.07
N PRO A 259 -25.68 -22.27 15.30
CA PRO A 259 -27.06 -22.03 15.74
C PRO A 259 -27.48 -20.57 15.60
N ILE A 260 -26.61 -19.62 15.97
CA ILE A 260 -26.87 -18.19 15.84
C ILE A 260 -27.08 -17.80 14.38
N CYS A 261 -26.22 -18.27 13.47
CA CYS A 261 -26.35 -17.96 12.05
C CYS A 261 -27.67 -18.51 11.49
N ASN A 262 -28.02 -19.76 11.81
CA ASN A 262 -29.27 -20.38 11.38
C ASN A 262 -30.52 -19.68 11.92
N GLU A 263 -30.54 -19.35 13.22
CA GLU A 263 -31.67 -18.64 13.86
C GLU A 263 -31.92 -17.25 13.27
N ASN A 264 -30.88 -16.61 12.72
CA ASN A 264 -30.93 -15.26 12.18
C ASN A 264 -30.93 -15.21 10.63
N ASP A 265 -31.06 -16.36 9.95
CA ASP A 265 -30.95 -16.48 8.49
C ASP A 265 -29.67 -15.82 7.90
N ILE A 266 -28.53 -16.01 8.56
CA ILE A 266 -27.22 -15.50 8.14
C ILE A 266 -26.44 -16.65 7.50
N TRP A 267 -25.89 -16.43 6.30
CA TRP A 267 -25.05 -17.44 5.66
C TRP A 267 -23.78 -17.71 6.49
N MET A 268 -23.50 -18.96 6.86
CA MET A 268 -22.23 -19.32 7.48
C MET A 268 -21.28 -19.99 6.48
N HIS A 269 -20.19 -19.31 6.15
CA HIS A 269 -19.10 -19.85 5.36
C HIS A 269 -17.94 -20.25 6.26
N VAL A 270 -17.43 -21.48 6.11
CA VAL A 270 -16.28 -21.98 6.86
C VAL A 270 -15.04 -21.99 5.98
N ASP A 271 -14.06 -21.14 6.31
CA ASP A 271 -12.73 -21.16 5.71
C ASP A 271 -11.81 -22.10 6.50
N ALA A 272 -11.57 -23.29 5.95
CA ALA A 272 -10.64 -24.28 6.47
C ALA A 272 -9.45 -24.48 5.51
N ALA A 273 -8.98 -23.42 4.83
CA ALA A 273 -7.98 -23.50 3.78
C ALA A 273 -6.76 -24.38 4.15
N TYR A 274 -6.19 -24.20 5.35
CA TYR A 274 -5.05 -25.00 5.82
C TYR A 274 -5.50 -26.24 6.63
N ALA A 275 -6.23 -26.03 7.73
CA ALA A 275 -6.55 -27.10 8.67
C ALA A 275 -7.49 -28.16 8.08
N GLY A 276 -8.26 -27.82 7.03
CA GLY A 276 -9.12 -28.71 6.28
C GLY A 276 -8.45 -30.01 5.82
N ALA A 277 -7.16 -29.94 5.51
CA ALA A 277 -6.36 -31.10 5.13
C ALA A 277 -6.19 -32.11 6.28
N ALA A 278 -6.17 -31.67 7.54
CA ALA A 278 -6.01 -32.57 8.68
C ALA A 278 -7.19 -33.51 8.86
N PHE A 279 -8.37 -33.17 8.34
CA PHE A 279 -9.61 -33.91 8.53
C PHE A 279 -9.70 -35.20 7.71
N VAL A 280 -8.74 -35.43 6.80
CA VAL A 280 -8.54 -36.76 6.19
C VAL A 280 -8.20 -37.82 7.25
N CYS A 281 -7.62 -37.38 8.39
CA CYS A 281 -7.37 -38.18 9.57
C CYS A 281 -8.57 -38.06 10.55
N PRO A 282 -9.30 -39.15 10.82
CA PRO A 282 -10.50 -39.11 11.66
C PRO A 282 -10.29 -38.49 13.04
N GLU A 283 -9.11 -38.68 13.64
CA GLU A 283 -8.76 -38.18 14.97
C GLU A 283 -8.68 -36.65 15.08
N TYR A 284 -8.70 -35.90 13.96
CA TYR A 284 -8.73 -34.43 13.97
C TYR A 284 -10.09 -33.84 13.56
N ARG A 285 -11.08 -34.66 13.19
CA ARG A 285 -12.39 -34.18 12.73
C ARG A 285 -13.21 -33.50 13.83
N TYR A 286 -12.88 -33.71 15.11
CA TYR A 286 -13.52 -32.99 16.23
C TYR A 286 -13.34 -31.47 16.13
N LEU A 287 -12.32 -30.99 15.41
CA LEU A 287 -12.09 -29.56 15.15
C LEU A 287 -13.10 -28.94 14.16
N MET A 288 -13.97 -29.76 13.56
CA MET A 288 -15.11 -29.33 12.73
C MET A 288 -16.45 -29.50 13.44
N ALA A 289 -16.49 -29.72 14.77
CA ALA A 289 -17.76 -29.82 15.50
C ALA A 289 -18.62 -28.58 15.20
N GLY A 290 -19.87 -28.78 14.75
CA GLY A 290 -20.78 -27.72 14.29
C GLY A 290 -20.75 -27.42 12.78
N VAL A 291 -19.97 -28.13 11.97
CA VAL A 291 -19.92 -27.92 10.50
C VAL A 291 -21.26 -28.20 9.81
N GLU A 292 -22.15 -28.99 10.41
CA GLU A 292 -23.52 -29.24 9.93
C GLU A 292 -24.38 -27.98 9.82
N TYR A 293 -24.05 -26.94 10.58
CA TYR A 293 -24.70 -25.63 10.51
C TYR A 293 -24.21 -24.78 9.32
N ALA A 294 -23.06 -25.10 8.72
CA ALA A 294 -22.49 -24.28 7.65
C ALA A 294 -23.33 -24.36 6.36
N ASP A 295 -23.40 -23.24 5.63
CA ASP A 295 -23.94 -23.19 4.27
C ASP A 295 -22.86 -23.54 3.23
N SER A 296 -21.60 -23.23 3.53
CA SER A 296 -20.46 -23.56 2.68
C SER A 296 -19.17 -23.81 3.45
N PHE A 297 -18.29 -24.60 2.85
CA PHE A 297 -17.02 -25.03 3.45
C PHE A 297 -15.93 -25.10 2.38
N ASN A 298 -14.75 -24.53 2.61
CA ASN A 298 -13.61 -24.69 1.71
C ASN A 298 -12.35 -25.24 2.38
N ILE A 299 -11.56 -26.00 1.62
CA ILE A 299 -10.19 -26.41 1.96
C ILE A 299 -9.29 -26.21 0.75
N ASN A 300 -7.98 -26.06 0.98
CA ASN A 300 -7.01 -26.04 -0.11
C ASN A 300 -6.24 -27.36 -0.14
N PRO A 301 -6.58 -28.32 -1.02
CA PRO A 301 -5.68 -29.44 -1.29
C PRO A 301 -4.28 -28.98 -1.69
N HIS A 302 -4.18 -27.80 -2.32
CA HIS A 302 -2.90 -27.18 -2.66
C HIS A 302 -2.10 -26.62 -1.49
N LYS A 303 -2.63 -26.60 -0.27
CA LYS A 303 -1.83 -26.28 0.91
C LYS A 303 -1.15 -27.54 1.43
N TRP A 304 -1.93 -28.54 1.85
CA TRP A 304 -1.37 -29.62 2.67
C TRP A 304 -1.83 -31.05 2.28
N LEU A 305 -2.47 -31.22 1.10
CA LEU A 305 -2.88 -32.54 0.56
C LEU A 305 -2.15 -32.92 -0.73
N LEU A 306 -0.88 -32.52 -0.87
CA LEU A 306 0.03 -32.99 -1.94
C LEU A 306 -0.41 -32.70 -3.40
N VAL A 307 -1.45 -31.90 -3.63
CA VAL A 307 -1.86 -31.41 -4.96
C VAL A 307 -1.15 -30.08 -5.24
N ASN A 308 -0.56 -29.85 -6.41
CA ASN A 308 0.07 -28.55 -6.71
C ASN A 308 -0.96 -27.43 -6.94
N PHE A 309 -0.58 -26.19 -6.63
CA PHE A 309 -1.40 -24.99 -6.91
C PHE A 309 -1.71 -24.85 -8.42
N ASP A 310 -2.91 -24.43 -8.84
CA ASP A 310 -4.13 -24.14 -8.05
C ASP A 310 -5.03 -25.38 -7.85
N CYS A 311 -5.65 -25.48 -6.68
CA CYS A 311 -6.70 -26.47 -6.34
C CYS A 311 -7.34 -26.09 -4.99
N SER A 312 -8.48 -25.41 -4.99
CA SER A 312 -9.25 -25.06 -3.79
C SER A 312 -10.61 -25.72 -3.87
N ALA A 313 -10.91 -26.61 -2.94
CA ALA A 313 -12.14 -27.38 -2.95
C ALA A 313 -13.20 -26.63 -2.12
N LEU A 314 -14.31 -26.24 -2.75
CA LEU A 314 -15.45 -25.55 -2.13
C LEU A 314 -16.67 -26.46 -2.19
N TRP A 315 -17.36 -26.64 -1.07
CA TRP A 315 -18.68 -27.26 -1.01
C TRP A 315 -19.72 -26.24 -0.56
N VAL A 316 -20.93 -26.40 -1.11
CA VAL A 316 -22.13 -25.66 -0.70
C VAL A 316 -23.24 -26.64 -0.39
N LYS A 317 -24.02 -26.35 0.66
CA LYS A 317 -25.16 -27.16 1.08
C LYS A 317 -26.34 -27.03 0.11
N ASP A 318 -26.40 -25.91 -0.62
CA ASP A 318 -27.39 -25.66 -1.66
C ASP A 318 -26.79 -24.90 -2.84
N SER A 319 -26.46 -25.64 -3.91
CA SER A 319 -25.84 -25.08 -5.11
C SER A 319 -26.75 -24.19 -5.94
N ARG A 320 -28.07 -24.29 -5.75
CA ARG A 320 -29.04 -23.41 -6.43
C ARG A 320 -28.79 -21.96 -6.07
N ARG A 321 -28.30 -21.69 -4.85
CA ARG A 321 -27.94 -20.34 -4.39
C ARG A 321 -26.77 -19.74 -5.17
N LEU A 322 -25.80 -20.57 -5.57
CA LEU A 322 -24.72 -20.12 -6.47
C LEU A 322 -25.27 -19.84 -7.87
N ILE A 323 -26.06 -20.77 -8.40
CA ILE A 323 -26.66 -20.64 -9.74
C ILE A 323 -27.52 -19.37 -9.81
N GLU A 324 -28.35 -19.13 -8.79
CA GLU A 324 -29.17 -17.95 -8.66
C GLU A 324 -28.39 -16.64 -8.66
N ALA A 325 -27.17 -16.64 -8.10
CA ALA A 325 -26.31 -15.47 -8.00
C ALA A 325 -25.51 -15.21 -9.29
N PHE A 326 -25.15 -16.27 -10.05
CA PHE A 326 -24.18 -16.16 -11.15
C PHE A 326 -24.71 -16.56 -12.53
N SER A 327 -25.91 -17.13 -12.62
CA SER A 327 -26.45 -17.59 -13.90
C SER A 327 -26.71 -16.43 -14.86
N ILE A 328 -26.27 -16.60 -16.10
CA ILE A 328 -26.54 -15.71 -17.22
C ILE A 328 -26.96 -16.57 -18.41
N ASP A 329 -28.14 -16.29 -18.95
CA ASP A 329 -28.67 -17.02 -20.10
C ASP A 329 -28.25 -16.39 -21.42
N ARG A 330 -27.53 -17.18 -22.22
CA ARG A 330 -27.13 -16.88 -23.60
C ARG A 330 -27.30 -18.11 -24.46
N ILE A 331 -27.89 -17.94 -25.65
CA ILE A 331 -28.23 -19.06 -26.53
C ILE A 331 -27.02 -19.93 -26.93
N TYR A 332 -25.83 -19.33 -27.05
CA TYR A 332 -24.59 -20.05 -27.39
C TYR A 332 -24.01 -20.91 -26.24
N LEU A 333 -24.59 -20.82 -25.03
CA LEU A 333 -24.26 -21.67 -23.88
C LEU A 333 -25.34 -22.74 -23.63
N ALA A 334 -26.44 -22.73 -24.40
CA ALA A 334 -27.55 -23.67 -24.23
C ALA A 334 -27.18 -25.07 -24.74
N HIS A 335 -27.64 -26.11 -24.04
CA HIS A 335 -27.55 -27.49 -24.48
C HIS A 335 -28.69 -28.32 -23.88
N ASP A 336 -28.99 -29.45 -24.51
CA ASP A 336 -30.11 -30.34 -24.18
C ASP A 336 -29.92 -31.14 -22.87
N LYS A 337 -28.79 -30.98 -22.19
CA LYS A 337 -28.45 -31.64 -20.91
C LYS A 337 -28.47 -30.70 -19.69
N GLN A 338 -28.95 -29.47 -19.86
CA GLN A 338 -29.04 -28.53 -18.73
C GLN A 338 -29.93 -29.09 -17.62
N GLY A 339 -29.48 -28.95 -16.36
CA GLY A 339 -30.19 -29.46 -15.18
C GLY A 339 -29.98 -30.95 -14.88
N LEU A 340 -29.35 -31.73 -15.78
CA LEU A 340 -29.02 -33.13 -15.52
C LEU A 340 -27.65 -33.33 -14.85
N ALA A 341 -26.73 -32.40 -15.07
CA ALA A 341 -25.40 -32.37 -14.49
C ALA A 341 -25.01 -30.93 -14.12
N PRO A 342 -24.05 -30.71 -13.20
CA PRO A 342 -23.59 -29.37 -12.87
C PRO A 342 -22.96 -28.65 -14.05
N ASP A 343 -23.48 -27.47 -14.38
CA ASP A 343 -22.80 -26.50 -15.23
C ASP A 343 -21.94 -25.60 -14.34
N TYR A 344 -20.70 -26.00 -14.10
CA TYR A 344 -19.81 -25.33 -13.15
C TYR A 344 -19.50 -23.87 -13.47
N ARG A 345 -19.77 -23.38 -14.69
CA ARG A 345 -19.74 -21.93 -14.98
C ARG A 345 -20.65 -21.11 -14.04
N ASN A 346 -21.73 -21.71 -13.56
CA ASN A 346 -22.69 -21.04 -12.66
C ASN A 346 -22.28 -21.15 -11.17
N TRP A 347 -21.12 -21.75 -10.87
CA TRP A 347 -20.63 -22.02 -9.51
C TRP A 347 -19.31 -21.30 -9.22
N GLN A 348 -18.86 -20.44 -10.13
CA GLN A 348 -17.59 -19.72 -10.07
C GLN A 348 -17.74 -18.35 -10.75
N ILE A 349 -16.73 -17.49 -10.62
CA ILE A 349 -16.73 -16.17 -11.24
C ILE A 349 -16.47 -16.22 -12.76
N PRO A 350 -15.43 -16.91 -13.28
CA PRO A 350 -15.14 -16.91 -14.71
C PRO A 350 -16.00 -17.90 -15.50
N LEU A 351 -16.11 -17.71 -16.82
CA LEU A 351 -16.78 -18.67 -17.71
C LEU A 351 -15.97 -19.96 -17.88
N GLY A 352 -14.73 -19.84 -18.37
CA GLY A 352 -13.86 -20.98 -18.65
C GLY A 352 -13.25 -21.61 -17.40
N ARG A 353 -13.05 -22.93 -17.42
CA ARG A 353 -12.33 -23.68 -16.37
C ARG A 353 -11.52 -24.82 -16.96
N ARG A 354 -10.33 -25.04 -16.40
CA ARG A 354 -9.41 -26.13 -16.76
C ARG A 354 -9.76 -27.44 -16.03
N PHE A 355 -9.15 -28.54 -16.44
CA PHE A 355 -9.40 -29.88 -15.91
C PHE A 355 -8.70 -30.15 -14.55
N ARG A 356 -9.00 -29.33 -13.53
CA ARG A 356 -8.34 -29.35 -12.21
C ARG A 356 -8.48 -30.68 -11.47
N SER A 357 -9.60 -31.38 -11.65
CA SER A 357 -9.88 -32.65 -10.99
C SER A 357 -8.92 -33.78 -11.40
N MET A 358 -8.23 -33.67 -12.54
CA MET A 358 -7.25 -34.65 -13.00
C MET A 358 -6.11 -34.85 -12.00
N LYS A 359 -5.45 -33.77 -11.56
CA LYS A 359 -4.35 -33.88 -10.59
C LYS A 359 -4.79 -34.31 -9.20
N LEU A 360 -5.99 -33.91 -8.77
CA LEU A 360 -6.57 -34.36 -7.51
C LEU A 360 -6.84 -35.87 -7.56
N TRP A 361 -7.39 -36.36 -8.67
CA TRP A 361 -7.63 -37.78 -8.91
C TRP A 361 -6.34 -38.60 -8.86
N PHE A 362 -5.27 -38.12 -9.51
CA PHE A 362 -3.96 -38.77 -9.47
C PHE A 362 -3.40 -38.86 -8.05
N VAL A 363 -3.44 -37.76 -7.30
CA VAL A 363 -2.95 -37.76 -5.91
C VAL A 363 -3.76 -38.72 -5.04
N LEU A 364 -5.10 -38.65 -5.07
CA LEU A 364 -5.95 -39.54 -4.28
C LEU A 364 -5.74 -41.01 -4.63
N ARG A 365 -5.54 -41.35 -5.91
CA ARG A 365 -5.33 -42.73 -6.35
C ARG A 365 -3.93 -43.27 -6.05
N LEU A 366 -2.90 -42.46 -6.24
CA LEU A 366 -1.51 -42.92 -6.16
C LEU A 366 -0.93 -42.87 -4.75
N TYR A 367 -1.38 -41.94 -3.91
CA TYR A 367 -1.07 -41.98 -2.47
C TYR A 367 -2.03 -42.88 -1.69
N GLY A 368 -3.28 -42.97 -2.13
CA GLY A 368 -4.35 -43.57 -1.35
C GLY A 368 -4.68 -42.75 -0.09
N VAL A 369 -5.74 -43.17 0.61
CA VAL A 369 -6.17 -42.53 1.85
C VAL A 369 -5.09 -42.64 2.93
N GLU A 370 -4.51 -43.84 3.09
CA GLU A 370 -3.47 -44.11 4.10
C GLU A 370 -2.24 -43.23 3.89
N GLY A 371 -1.74 -43.11 2.66
CA GLY A 371 -0.57 -42.27 2.37
C GLY A 371 -0.79 -40.78 2.67
N LEU A 372 -2.01 -40.27 2.44
CA LEU A 372 -2.37 -38.90 2.79
C LEU A 372 -2.48 -38.71 4.31
N GLN A 373 -3.09 -39.66 5.01
CA GLN A 373 -3.16 -39.63 6.47
C GLN A 373 -1.78 -39.70 7.10
N ASP A 374 -0.90 -40.57 6.59
CA ASP A 374 0.48 -40.69 7.05
C ASP A 374 1.31 -39.44 6.78
N HIS A 375 1.05 -38.74 5.67
CA HIS A 375 1.66 -37.45 5.38
C HIS A 375 1.30 -36.42 6.47
N ILE A 376 0.00 -36.25 6.77
CA ILE A 376 -0.47 -35.34 7.82
C ILE A 376 0.13 -35.72 9.18
N ARG A 377 -0.02 -36.98 9.60
CA ARG A 377 0.50 -37.48 10.89
C ARG A 377 2.01 -37.25 11.04
N ARG A 378 2.77 -37.47 9.97
CA ARG A 378 4.22 -37.24 9.95
C ARG A 378 4.54 -35.76 10.13
N SER A 379 3.91 -34.86 9.37
CA SER A 379 4.13 -33.42 9.54
C SER A 379 3.78 -32.94 10.95
N LEU A 380 2.73 -33.50 11.55
CA LEU A 380 2.36 -33.22 12.95
C LEU A 380 3.37 -33.75 13.96
N LYS A 381 3.93 -34.95 13.74
CA LYS A 381 5.02 -35.50 14.56
C LYS A 381 6.27 -34.59 14.50
N LEU A 382 6.62 -34.10 13.32
CA LEU A 382 7.74 -33.16 13.15
C LEU A 382 7.49 -31.84 13.87
N ALA A 383 6.26 -31.32 13.81
CA ALA A 383 5.87 -30.12 14.55
C ALA A 383 5.98 -30.31 16.08
N GLN A 384 5.59 -31.48 16.59
CA GLN A 384 5.76 -31.85 18.00
C GLN A 384 7.24 -31.94 18.42
N ILE A 385 8.13 -32.39 17.53
CA ILE A 385 9.57 -32.41 17.80
C ILE A 385 10.10 -30.98 17.92
N PHE A 386 9.73 -30.10 16.98
CA PHE A 386 10.11 -28.68 17.05
C PHE A 386 9.58 -28.00 18.33
N GLU A 387 8.33 -28.27 18.70
CA GLU A 387 7.73 -27.77 19.95
C GLU A 387 8.55 -28.19 21.19
N LYS A 388 9.03 -29.45 21.24
CA LYS A 388 9.91 -29.93 22.32
C LYS A 388 11.23 -29.17 22.37
N TYR A 389 11.81 -28.85 21.22
CA TYR A 389 13.04 -28.05 21.15
C TYR A 389 12.83 -26.65 21.72
N VAL A 390 11.76 -25.95 21.31
CA VAL A 390 11.41 -24.63 21.84
C VAL A 390 11.22 -24.68 23.36
N LYS A 391 10.48 -25.67 23.87
CA LYS A 391 10.26 -25.85 25.32
C LYS A 391 11.53 -26.17 26.10
N SER A 392 12.52 -26.80 25.46
CA SER A 392 13.77 -27.20 26.11
C SER A 392 14.78 -26.05 26.29
N ASP A 393 14.63 -24.95 25.55
CA ASP A 393 15.54 -23.80 25.59
C ASP A 393 14.92 -22.64 26.37
N ASN A 394 15.55 -22.29 27.49
CA ASN A 394 15.02 -21.28 28.40
C ASN A 394 14.97 -19.86 27.83
N ARG A 395 15.65 -19.59 26.70
CA ARG A 395 15.65 -18.30 26.00
C ARG A 395 14.35 -18.05 25.24
N PHE A 396 13.57 -19.09 24.97
CA PHE A 396 12.34 -19.00 24.18
C PHE A 396 11.10 -19.31 25.01
N GLU A 397 9.96 -18.86 24.53
CA GLU A 397 8.64 -19.21 25.03
C GLU A 397 7.67 -19.50 23.88
N LEU A 398 6.76 -20.45 24.11
CA LEU A 398 5.57 -20.60 23.28
C LEU A 398 4.54 -19.58 23.72
N VAL A 399 3.96 -18.86 22.76
CA VAL A 399 2.92 -17.87 23.08
C VAL A 399 1.52 -18.46 23.16
N ILE A 400 1.31 -19.59 22.49
CA ILE A 400 0.06 -20.37 22.45
C ILE A 400 0.43 -21.84 22.24
N GLU A 401 -0.46 -22.76 22.63
CA GLU A 401 -0.26 -24.19 22.39
C GLU A 401 -0.15 -24.48 20.89
N ARG A 402 0.68 -25.48 20.53
CA ARG A 402 0.84 -25.90 19.15
C ARG A 402 -0.50 -26.36 18.58
N SER A 403 -0.90 -25.75 17.48
CA SER A 403 -2.05 -26.15 16.70
C SER A 403 -1.61 -26.75 15.38
N LEU A 404 -1.96 -28.03 15.19
CA LEU A 404 -1.57 -28.82 14.02
C LEU A 404 -0.06 -28.69 13.70
N GLY A 405 0.29 -28.29 12.48
CA GLY A 405 1.67 -28.18 12.01
C GLY A 405 2.34 -26.83 12.27
N LEU A 406 1.66 -25.90 12.96
CA LEU A 406 2.16 -24.55 13.27
C LEU A 406 2.59 -24.44 14.75
N ILE A 407 3.78 -23.91 14.95
CA ILE A 407 4.31 -23.53 16.26
C ILE A 407 4.53 -22.02 16.27
N CYS A 408 4.00 -21.35 17.29
CA CYS A 408 4.14 -19.92 17.52
C CYS A 408 5.01 -19.68 18.76
N PHE A 409 6.19 -19.09 18.56
CA PHE A 409 7.17 -18.90 19.63
C PHE A 409 7.86 -17.56 19.50
N ARG A 410 8.55 -17.13 20.56
CA ARG A 410 9.34 -15.89 20.56
C ARG A 410 10.53 -16.02 21.51
N MET A 411 11.52 -15.14 21.35
CA MET A 411 12.53 -14.95 22.39
C MET A 411 11.88 -14.27 23.59
N LYS A 412 12.20 -14.73 24.81
CA LYS A 412 11.73 -14.08 26.04
C LYS A 412 12.34 -12.69 26.15
N GLY A 413 11.52 -11.71 26.55
CA GLY A 413 11.92 -10.32 26.68
C GLY A 413 11.22 -9.40 25.68
N ASP A 414 11.91 -8.34 25.27
CA ASP A 414 11.42 -7.30 24.35
C ASP A 414 11.27 -7.85 22.91
N ASP A 415 10.26 -7.38 22.19
CA ASP A 415 10.02 -7.73 20.78
C ASP A 415 11.21 -7.45 19.86
N LYS A 416 12.10 -6.52 20.22
CA LYS A 416 13.38 -6.26 19.53
C LYS A 416 14.24 -7.51 19.40
N LEU A 417 14.26 -8.39 20.41
CA LEU A 417 15.03 -9.65 20.35
C LEU A 417 14.50 -10.58 19.26
N THR A 418 13.18 -10.76 19.23
CA THR A 418 12.51 -11.59 18.24
C THR A 418 12.62 -10.98 16.84
N LYS A 419 12.53 -9.64 16.73
CA LYS A 419 12.72 -8.91 15.48
C LYS A 419 14.14 -9.09 14.92
N GLU A 420 15.15 -8.96 15.77
CA GLU A 420 16.54 -9.17 15.36
C GLU A 420 16.80 -10.61 14.94
N LEU A 421 16.28 -11.59 15.68
CA LEU A 421 16.36 -13.00 15.31
C LEU A 421 15.78 -13.25 13.91
N LEU A 422 14.59 -12.71 13.62
CA LEU A 422 13.97 -12.82 12.29
C LEU A 422 14.84 -12.18 11.21
N SER A 423 15.35 -10.97 11.44
CA SER A 423 16.22 -10.27 10.49
C SER A 423 17.46 -11.10 10.13
N ARG A 424 18.09 -11.71 11.14
CA ARG A 424 19.28 -12.54 10.95
C ARG A 424 18.99 -13.84 10.22
N LEU A 425 17.88 -14.51 10.54
CA LEU A 425 17.44 -15.71 9.82
C LEU A 425 17.14 -15.40 8.35
N THR A 426 16.47 -14.28 8.06
CA THR A 426 16.22 -13.82 6.69
C THR A 426 17.52 -13.51 5.95
N ALA A 427 18.48 -12.86 6.59
CA ALA A 427 19.78 -12.54 5.99
C ALA A 427 20.64 -13.79 5.71
N GLU A 428 20.56 -14.80 6.59
CA GLU A 428 21.29 -16.07 6.42
C GLU A 428 20.66 -16.95 5.32
N LYS A 429 19.36 -16.79 5.03
CA LYS A 429 18.62 -17.44 3.92
C LYS A 429 18.53 -18.97 3.98
N ARG A 430 19.14 -19.62 4.98
CA ARG A 430 19.19 -21.09 5.13
C ARG A 430 17.87 -21.70 5.55
N ILE A 431 17.07 -20.98 6.32
CA ILE A 431 15.67 -21.30 6.61
C ILE A 431 14.83 -20.05 6.34
N TYR A 432 13.53 -20.23 6.14
CA TYR A 432 12.62 -19.09 6.05
C TYR A 432 11.45 -19.23 7.01
N VAL A 433 11.31 -18.25 7.90
CA VAL A 433 10.21 -18.09 8.86
C VAL A 433 9.69 -16.65 8.74
N ILE A 434 8.45 -16.40 9.16
CA ILE A 434 7.84 -15.06 9.10
C ILE A 434 7.27 -14.62 10.45
N PRO A 435 7.19 -13.31 10.71
CA PRO A 435 6.53 -12.78 11.89
C PRO A 435 5.00 -12.92 11.82
N ALA A 436 4.39 -12.90 13.00
CA ALA A 436 3.00 -12.49 13.20
C ALA A 436 2.87 -11.75 14.53
N LYS A 437 1.64 -11.33 14.86
CA LYS A 437 1.31 -10.76 16.17
C LYS A 437 0.37 -11.70 16.92
N PHE A 438 0.57 -11.80 18.23
CA PHE A 438 -0.36 -12.43 19.17
C PHE A 438 -0.50 -11.53 20.40
N HIS A 439 -1.70 -10.97 20.62
CA HIS A 439 -1.98 -9.98 21.68
C HIS A 439 -0.91 -8.87 21.73
N GLU A 440 -0.68 -8.22 20.59
CA GLU A 440 0.36 -7.20 20.35
C GLU A 440 1.83 -7.64 20.47
N LYS A 441 2.13 -8.88 20.86
CA LYS A 441 3.50 -9.40 20.89
C LYS A 441 3.95 -9.90 19.53
N LEU A 442 5.18 -9.55 19.13
CA LEU A 442 5.82 -10.11 17.95
C LEU A 442 6.21 -11.58 18.19
N ILE A 443 5.79 -12.45 17.27
CA ILE A 443 6.04 -13.89 17.32
C ILE A 443 6.64 -14.39 16.03
N VAL A 444 7.41 -15.47 16.12
CA VAL A 444 7.87 -16.27 14.98
C VAL A 444 6.88 -17.38 14.73
N ARG A 445 6.46 -17.54 13.47
CA ARG A 445 5.70 -18.70 13.01
C ARG A 445 6.64 -19.71 12.39
N PHE A 446 6.57 -20.95 12.86
CA PHE A 446 7.26 -22.10 12.27
C PHE A 446 6.24 -23.14 11.84
N VAL A 447 6.16 -23.40 10.53
CA VAL A 447 5.27 -24.40 9.95
C VAL A 447 6.08 -25.51 9.29
N VAL A 448 5.70 -26.77 9.52
CA VAL A 448 6.27 -27.90 8.78
C VAL A 448 5.63 -27.95 7.39
N CYS A 449 6.37 -27.52 6.37
CA CYS A 449 5.82 -27.34 5.02
C CYS A 449 6.06 -28.52 4.08
N SER A 450 7.33 -28.84 3.80
CA SER A 450 7.64 -29.77 2.71
C SER A 450 7.19 -31.20 3.01
N ARG A 451 6.69 -31.88 1.97
CA ARG A 451 6.48 -33.34 2.02
C ARG A 451 7.78 -34.14 2.22
N LEU A 452 8.93 -33.50 1.96
CA LEU A 452 10.25 -34.10 2.07
C LEU A 452 10.83 -34.00 3.47
N SER A 453 10.24 -33.21 4.38
CA SER A 453 10.79 -32.94 5.71
C SER A 453 10.98 -34.21 6.54
N ARG A 454 12.11 -34.27 7.25
CA ARG A 454 12.56 -35.32 8.16
C ARG A 454 12.91 -34.71 9.51
N GLU A 455 13.12 -35.55 10.52
CA GLU A 455 13.51 -35.10 11.87
C GLU A 455 14.85 -34.33 11.85
N GLU A 456 15.77 -34.72 10.97
CA GLU A 456 17.04 -34.04 10.73
C GLU A 456 16.85 -32.59 10.23
N ASP A 457 15.86 -32.35 9.36
CA ASP A 457 15.57 -31.02 8.82
C ASP A 457 15.00 -30.10 9.92
N ILE A 458 14.20 -30.65 10.85
CA ILE A 458 13.70 -29.93 12.03
C ILE A 458 14.83 -29.59 13.00
N THR A 459 15.75 -30.54 13.21
CA THR A 459 16.94 -30.33 14.01
C THR A 459 17.83 -29.26 13.41
N PHE A 460 18.03 -29.29 12.09
CA PHE A 460 18.76 -28.27 11.34
C PHE A 460 18.17 -26.88 11.54
N ALA A 461 16.86 -26.73 11.34
CA ALA A 461 16.21 -25.43 11.50
C ALA A 461 16.29 -24.90 12.93
N TRP A 462 16.14 -25.77 13.93
CA TRP A 462 16.31 -25.39 15.34
C TRP A 462 17.75 -24.97 15.67
N ASN A 463 18.75 -25.69 15.13
CA ASN A 463 20.15 -25.33 15.30
C ASN A 463 20.46 -23.96 14.69
N GLU A 464 19.89 -23.63 13.53
CA GLU A 464 20.05 -22.30 12.93
C GLU A 464 19.38 -21.21 13.78
N ILE A 465 18.16 -21.46 14.27
CA ILE A 465 17.44 -20.53 15.18
C ILE A 465 18.24 -20.28 16.46
N THR A 466 18.75 -21.32 17.10
CA THR A 466 19.48 -21.21 18.37
C THR A 466 20.87 -20.60 18.20
N LYS A 467 21.55 -20.87 17.08
CA LYS A 467 22.80 -20.21 16.67
C LYS A 467 22.58 -18.71 16.53
N GLN A 468 21.59 -18.28 15.72
CA GLN A 468 21.32 -16.86 15.54
C GLN A 468 20.86 -16.20 16.85
N ALA A 469 20.04 -16.86 17.66
CA ALA A 469 19.63 -16.34 18.96
C ALA A 469 20.80 -16.17 19.95
N ALA A 470 21.82 -17.05 19.90
CA ALA A 470 23.02 -16.88 20.71
C ALA A 470 23.78 -15.61 20.29
N GLU A 471 23.86 -15.36 18.99
CA GLU A 471 24.50 -14.17 18.45
C GLU A 471 23.72 -12.88 18.74
N VAL A 472 22.39 -12.92 18.79
CA VAL A 472 21.53 -11.81 19.24
C VAL A 472 21.85 -11.42 20.69
N LEU A 473 22.08 -12.41 21.55
CA LEU A 473 22.40 -12.15 22.96
C LEU A 473 23.87 -11.69 23.15
N ARG A 474 24.79 -12.20 22.32
CA ARG A 474 26.20 -11.74 22.31
C ARG A 474 26.31 -10.27 21.90
N SER A 475 25.58 -9.83 20.88
CA SER A 475 25.59 -8.43 20.44
C SER A 475 24.96 -7.45 21.43
N GLN A 476 24.21 -7.95 22.44
CA GLN A 476 23.70 -7.15 23.56
C GLN A 476 24.61 -7.12 24.78
N THR A 477 25.68 -7.93 24.81
CA THR A 477 26.65 -7.92 25.90
C THR A 477 27.76 -6.93 25.57
N PRO A 478 28.04 -5.90 26.40
CA PRO A 478 29.20 -5.03 26.20
C PRO A 478 30.45 -5.91 26.21
N ALA A 479 31.21 -5.91 25.13
CA ALA A 479 32.49 -6.62 25.07
C ALA A 479 33.45 -6.01 26.09
N LEU A 480 33.68 -6.73 27.19
CA LEU A 480 34.98 -6.73 27.85
C LEU A 480 35.97 -7.30 26.84
N GLN A 481 36.76 -6.44 26.18
CA GLN A 481 37.89 -6.90 25.38
C GLN A 481 39.02 -7.30 26.33
N GLU A 482 39.19 -8.61 26.52
CA GLU A 482 40.47 -9.21 26.82
C GLU A 482 41.35 -9.12 25.56
N GLU A 483 42.33 -8.22 25.57
CA GLU A 483 43.47 -8.28 24.65
C GLU A 483 44.47 -9.32 25.19
N SER A 484 44.51 -10.50 24.56
CA SER A 484 45.62 -11.44 24.72
C SER A 484 46.80 -11.00 23.86
N LEU A 485 47.73 -10.25 24.47
CA LEU A 485 49.09 -10.04 23.96
C LEU A 485 50.06 -10.89 24.79
N GLU A 486 50.74 -11.83 24.14
CA GLU A 486 51.99 -12.43 24.62
C GLU A 486 52.98 -12.60 23.44
N PRO A 487 54.31 -12.64 23.65
CA PRO A 487 55.11 -12.02 24.70
C PRO A 487 56.37 -11.27 24.20
N PHE A 488 56.89 -10.46 25.11
CA PHE A 488 58.10 -9.65 25.10
C PHE A 488 59.42 -10.40 24.76
N THR A 489 60.36 -9.68 24.14
CA THR A 489 61.80 -9.85 24.42
C THR A 489 62.42 -8.55 24.94
N LYS A 490 62.58 -8.46 26.26
CA LYS A 490 63.88 -8.37 26.97
C LYS A 490 63.69 -7.92 28.41
N SER A 491 64.52 -8.50 29.27
CA SER A 491 64.32 -8.70 30.69
C SER A 491 65.00 -7.64 31.57
N THR A 492 64.45 -7.49 32.78
CA THR A 492 65.08 -7.45 34.13
C THR A 492 66.25 -6.48 34.35
N ALA A 493 66.37 -5.72 35.42
CA ALA A 493 65.67 -5.54 36.69
C ALA A 493 66.11 -4.12 37.12
N ASP A 494 65.38 -3.35 37.91
CA ASP A 494 65.32 -3.47 39.36
C ASP A 494 64.67 -2.15 39.81
N ILE A 495 63.56 -2.19 40.54
CA ILE A 495 63.14 -1.12 41.46
C ILE A 495 62.24 -1.84 42.48
N ALA A 496 62.92 -2.67 43.26
CA ALA A 496 62.56 -3.00 44.62
C ALA A 496 62.63 -1.75 45.53
N THR A 497 62.12 -0.59 45.10
CA THR A 497 62.39 0.69 45.77
C THR A 497 61.16 1.48 46.17
N ARG A 498 59.96 0.89 46.25
CA ARG A 498 58.86 1.54 46.99
C ARG A 498 57.72 0.61 47.40
N ILE A 499 58.08 -0.37 48.24
CA ILE A 499 57.30 -0.59 49.47
C ILE A 499 57.29 0.76 50.23
N GLU A 500 56.24 1.02 51.02
CA GLU A 500 56.11 2.16 51.96
C GLU A 500 55.46 3.44 51.40
N SER A 501 54.11 3.45 51.37
CA SER A 501 53.35 4.49 52.09
C SER A 501 51.84 4.20 52.01
N LEU A 502 51.30 3.47 53.00
CA LEU A 502 50.39 4.01 54.02
C LEU A 502 48.88 4.02 53.63
N ASN A 503 48.18 2.88 53.80
CA ASN A 503 47.30 2.55 54.95
C ASN A 503 46.45 3.74 55.52
N ILE A 504 45.09 3.73 55.67
CA ILE A 504 44.28 3.09 56.74
C ILE A 504 42.77 3.58 56.73
N GLU A 505 41.82 2.65 57.03
CA GLU A 505 40.50 2.69 57.77
C GLU A 505 39.37 3.74 57.48
N ALA A 506 38.12 3.65 57.96
CA ALA A 506 37.08 2.64 58.27
C ALA A 506 35.87 3.36 59.00
N LYS A 507 34.65 2.75 58.96
CA LYS A 507 33.46 2.91 59.88
C LYS A 507 32.54 4.18 59.79
N THR A 508 31.27 4.28 60.24
CA THR A 508 30.01 3.47 60.45
C THR A 508 28.91 4.45 60.98
N GLN A 509 27.61 4.07 60.89
CA GLN A 509 26.40 4.49 61.69
C GLN A 509 25.58 5.75 61.28
N LYS A 510 24.31 6.00 61.67
CA LYS A 510 22.99 5.29 61.83
C LYS A 510 22.01 6.34 62.50
N ILE A 511 20.69 6.33 62.18
CA ILE A 511 19.49 6.65 63.04
C ILE A 511 18.67 7.99 62.91
N SER A 512 17.33 7.78 62.78
CA SER A 512 16.06 8.44 63.26
C SER A 512 15.44 9.78 62.76
N LEU A 513 14.26 9.64 62.13
CA LEU A 513 12.88 10.12 62.49
C LEU A 513 12.63 11.31 63.45
N LEU A 514 11.77 12.29 63.05
CA LEU A 514 10.44 12.63 63.66
C LEU A 514 9.77 13.94 63.11
N SER A 515 8.48 13.81 62.77
CA SER A 515 7.24 14.67 62.84
C SER A 515 7.18 16.23 62.82
N SER A 516 6.11 16.69 62.11
CA SER A 516 5.05 17.69 62.43
C SER A 516 5.18 19.24 62.22
N GLU A 517 4.20 19.76 61.47
CA GLU A 517 3.40 21.02 61.60
C GLU A 517 3.87 22.44 61.14
N LYS A 518 3.21 22.89 60.05
CA LYS A 518 2.51 24.16 59.68
C LYS A 518 2.97 25.59 60.08
N CYS A 519 2.78 26.46 59.06
CA CYS A 519 2.59 27.94 59.02
C CYS A 519 3.85 28.80 59.24
N GLY A 520 4.20 29.84 58.48
CA GLY A 520 3.63 30.58 57.34
C GLY A 520 4.29 31.98 57.35
N GLY A 521 4.70 32.52 56.20
CA GLY A 521 5.33 33.86 56.12
C GLY A 521 6.23 34.01 54.88
N GLY A 522 6.15 35.15 54.20
CA GLY A 522 6.64 35.33 52.83
C GLY A 522 8.11 35.74 52.67
N GLY A 523 8.53 35.89 51.41
CA GLY A 523 9.85 36.42 51.04
C GLY A 523 10.37 35.89 49.71
N LYS A 524 10.44 36.76 48.70
CA LYS A 524 11.22 36.54 47.47
C LYS A 524 12.70 36.79 47.76
N LYS A 525 13.59 35.82 47.48
CA LYS A 525 14.76 35.93 46.57
C LYS A 525 15.71 34.74 46.71
N GLN A 526 16.04 34.19 45.53
CA GLN A 526 17.33 33.63 45.07
C GLN A 526 17.92 32.35 45.69
N GLU A 527 18.47 31.57 44.75
CA GLU A 527 19.54 30.58 44.87
C GLU A 527 19.20 29.21 45.46
N ILE A 528 19.16 28.22 44.56
CA ILE A 528 19.20 26.79 44.87
C ILE A 528 20.59 26.27 44.46
N PRO A 529 21.42 25.85 45.42
CA PRO A 529 22.47 24.86 45.21
C PRO A 529 22.17 23.59 46.06
N PRO A 530 22.94 22.51 45.97
CA PRO A 530 22.60 21.39 45.11
C PRO A 530 22.30 20.09 45.89
N CYS A 531 21.50 19.24 45.22
CA CYS A 531 21.59 17.77 45.20
C CYS A 531 21.38 16.96 46.50
N THR A 532 20.44 16.02 46.45
CA THR A 532 20.67 14.71 47.05
C THR A 532 19.92 13.62 46.28
N LYS A 533 20.71 12.67 45.75
CA LYS A 533 20.28 11.48 45.02
C LYS A 533 19.58 10.48 45.93
N LEU A 534 18.46 9.92 45.48
CA LEU A 534 18.19 8.48 45.49
C LEU A 534 16.96 8.15 44.63
N ALA A 535 17.22 7.95 43.35
CA ALA A 535 16.50 6.98 42.54
C ALA A 535 17.58 6.29 41.69
N LYS A 536 17.72 4.98 41.82
CA LYS A 536 18.36 4.19 40.76
C LYS A 536 17.41 4.34 39.56
N PHE A 537 17.72 5.27 38.67
CA PHE A 537 17.05 5.33 37.38
C PHE A 537 17.33 4.01 36.68
N GLU A 538 16.27 3.25 36.45
CA GLU A 538 16.21 2.29 35.36
C GLU A 538 16.82 2.96 34.13
N SER A 539 17.67 2.24 33.39
CA SER A 539 18.15 2.71 32.10
C SER A 539 16.94 3.16 31.29
N CYS A 540 16.83 4.46 31.01
CA CYS A 540 15.70 5.04 30.29
C CYS A 540 15.62 4.33 28.94
N GLN A 541 14.72 3.35 28.81
CA GLN A 541 14.49 2.66 27.55
C GLN A 541 13.74 3.65 26.65
N LEU A 542 14.51 4.48 25.96
CA LEU A 542 13.99 5.32 24.91
C LEU A 542 13.41 4.42 23.83
N ASP A 543 12.21 4.74 23.35
CA ASP A 543 11.66 4.15 22.14
C ASP A 543 12.73 4.26 21.03
N PRO A 544 13.02 3.20 20.25
CA PRO A 544 13.99 3.25 19.16
C PRO A 544 13.80 4.43 18.19
N CYS A 545 12.58 4.97 18.06
CA CYS A 545 12.31 6.13 17.23
C CYS A 545 12.78 7.46 17.88
N MET A 546 12.86 7.54 19.21
CA MET A 546 13.24 8.74 19.96
C MET A 546 14.75 8.98 19.96
N LEU A 547 15.13 10.25 19.98
CA LEU A 547 16.50 10.68 20.27
C LEU A 547 16.74 10.68 21.78
N ASP A 548 18.00 10.49 22.18
CA ASP A 548 18.40 10.55 23.58
C ASP A 548 18.33 12.01 24.08
N PRO A 549 17.41 12.35 25.01
CA PRO A 549 17.27 13.71 25.52
C PRO A 549 18.48 14.14 26.36
N CYS A 550 19.38 13.22 26.71
CA CYS A 550 20.64 13.52 27.40
C CYS A 550 21.74 13.97 26.42
N LYS A 551 21.51 13.87 25.11
CA LYS A 551 22.44 14.34 24.07
C LYS A 551 22.06 15.74 23.59
N PRO A 552 23.03 16.57 23.21
CA PRO A 552 22.75 17.88 22.64
C PRO A 552 21.96 17.75 21.33
N GLU A 553 20.92 18.56 21.16
CA GLU A 553 20.15 18.60 19.90
C GLU A 553 20.86 19.45 18.84
N PRO A 554 20.88 19.02 17.56
CA PRO A 554 21.29 19.89 16.48
C PRO A 554 20.28 21.02 16.27
N THR A 555 20.77 22.17 15.80
CA THR A 555 19.90 23.28 15.42
C THR A 555 19.46 23.12 13.96
N VAL A 556 18.15 23.03 13.73
CA VAL A 556 17.59 22.86 12.38
C VAL A 556 16.83 24.12 11.94
N VAL A 557 17.08 24.62 10.74
CA VAL A 557 16.24 25.66 10.13
C VAL A 557 15.47 25.07 8.96
N ILE A 558 14.16 25.25 8.94
CA ILE A 558 13.26 24.81 7.87
C ILE A 558 12.79 26.05 7.12
N ILE A 559 13.10 26.13 5.82
CA ILE A 559 12.68 27.26 4.96
C ILE A 559 11.36 26.88 4.30
N GLY A 560 10.28 27.54 4.71
CA GLY A 560 8.92 27.31 4.25
C GLY A 560 8.07 26.50 5.24
N GLY A 561 6.88 27.02 5.57
CA GLY A 561 5.84 26.40 6.39
C GLY A 561 4.74 25.72 5.55
N GLY A 562 5.08 25.23 4.36
CA GLY A 562 4.21 24.40 3.53
C GLY A 562 4.10 22.95 4.04
N MET A 563 3.35 22.10 3.34
CA MET A 563 3.15 20.69 3.73
C MET A 563 4.48 19.93 3.96
N ALA A 564 5.50 20.16 3.13
CA ALA A 564 6.81 19.54 3.30
C ALA A 564 7.51 20.00 4.59
N GLY A 565 7.59 21.31 4.82
CA GLY A 565 8.24 21.88 6.01
C GLY A 565 7.52 21.54 7.30
N LEU A 566 6.19 21.62 7.32
CA LEU A 566 5.38 21.23 8.47
C LEU A 566 5.47 19.73 8.75
N SER A 567 5.51 18.88 7.72
CA SER A 567 5.67 17.43 7.90
C SER A 567 7.07 17.08 8.41
N ALA A 568 8.11 17.79 7.96
CA ALA A 568 9.46 17.63 8.49
C ALA A 568 9.52 18.02 9.98
N ALA A 569 8.99 19.20 10.33
CA ALA A 569 8.92 19.67 11.71
C ALA A 569 8.13 18.71 12.61
N HIS A 570 6.95 18.28 12.16
CA HIS A 570 6.12 17.30 12.87
C HIS A 570 6.89 16.01 13.15
N ARG A 571 7.63 15.50 12.16
CA ARG A 571 8.43 14.29 12.32
C ARG A 571 9.60 14.48 13.28
N LEU A 572 10.27 15.62 13.25
CA LEU A 572 11.35 15.96 14.20
C LEU A 572 10.82 15.93 15.65
N VAL A 573 9.66 16.55 15.91
CA VAL A 573 9.01 16.54 17.23
C VAL A 573 8.67 15.13 17.69
N GLN A 574 8.08 14.32 16.80
CA GLN A 574 7.72 12.92 17.11
C GLN A 574 8.92 12.05 17.50
N CYS A 575 10.13 12.46 17.14
CA CYS A 575 11.37 11.78 17.49
C CYS A 575 12.16 12.49 18.61
N GLY A 576 11.55 13.49 19.27
CA GLY A 576 12.13 14.18 20.42
C GLY A 576 13.11 15.30 20.08
N LEU A 577 13.17 15.78 18.82
CA LEU A 577 13.96 16.96 18.44
C LEU A 577 13.05 18.18 18.41
N GLN A 578 13.34 19.17 19.26
CA GLN A 578 12.55 20.40 19.39
C GLN A 578 13.33 21.66 19.01
N ASN A 579 14.67 21.57 18.88
CA ASN A 579 15.53 22.68 18.50
C ASN A 579 15.50 22.95 16.98
N PHE A 580 14.37 23.45 16.49
CA PHE A 580 14.23 23.91 15.12
C PHE A 580 13.43 25.21 14.98
N THR A 581 13.64 25.91 13.86
CA THR A 581 12.85 27.09 13.49
C THR A 581 12.36 26.97 12.04
N ILE A 582 11.07 27.14 11.83
CA ILE A 582 10.42 27.22 10.52
C ILE A 582 10.28 28.70 10.14
N LEU A 583 10.82 29.07 8.98
CA LEU A 583 10.75 30.42 8.42
C LEU A 583 9.75 30.42 7.26
N GLU A 584 8.53 30.89 7.53
CA GLU A 584 7.47 31.03 6.54
C GLU A 584 7.49 32.44 5.95
N ALA A 585 7.57 32.53 4.62
CA ALA A 585 7.67 33.81 3.92
C ALA A 585 6.38 34.63 4.01
N THR A 586 5.24 33.96 4.07
CA THR A 586 3.91 34.56 4.15
C THR A 586 3.44 34.73 5.59
N ASP A 587 2.27 35.35 5.76
CA ASP A 587 1.60 35.55 7.04
C ASP A 587 0.81 34.33 7.52
N ARG A 588 0.82 33.22 6.76
CA ARG A 588 0.06 32.01 7.05
C ARG A 588 0.85 30.72 6.74
N PRO A 589 0.56 29.61 7.43
CA PRO A 589 1.15 28.32 7.09
C PRO A 589 0.44 27.68 5.89
N GLY A 590 0.98 26.56 5.41
CA GLY A 590 0.34 25.67 4.45
C GLY A 590 0.83 25.80 3.02
N GLY A 591 1.65 26.81 2.70
CA GLY A 591 2.10 27.07 1.33
C GLY A 591 0.89 27.24 0.40
N ARG A 592 0.78 26.42 -0.65
CA ARG A 592 -0.38 26.43 -1.57
C ARG A 592 -1.66 25.77 -1.03
N ILE A 593 -1.65 25.25 0.20
CA ILE A 593 -2.91 24.86 0.86
C ILE A 593 -3.56 26.13 1.39
N HIS A 594 -4.62 26.58 0.73
CA HIS A 594 -5.32 27.81 1.07
C HIS A 594 -6.81 27.69 0.78
N SER A 595 -7.59 27.61 1.84
CA SER A 595 -9.04 27.50 1.79
C SER A 595 -9.67 28.83 2.19
N CYS A 596 -10.62 29.34 1.39
CA CYS A 596 -11.30 30.61 1.60
C CYS A 596 -12.82 30.41 1.60
N TRP A 597 -13.56 31.22 2.35
CA TRP A 597 -15.03 31.22 2.27
C TRP A 597 -15.50 32.08 1.09
N LEU A 598 -16.44 31.55 0.31
CA LEU A 598 -17.17 32.26 -0.73
C LEU A 598 -18.65 31.86 -0.61
N GLY A 599 -19.49 32.80 -0.16
CA GLY A 599 -20.90 32.52 0.09
C GLY A 599 -21.08 31.40 1.14
N ASP A 600 -21.72 30.31 0.72
CA ASP A 600 -22.04 29.13 1.54
C ASP A 600 -20.98 28.03 1.51
N VAL A 601 -19.86 28.24 0.81
CA VAL A 601 -18.87 27.18 0.52
C VAL A 601 -17.43 27.59 0.74
N VAL A 602 -16.60 26.57 0.97
CA VAL A 602 -15.15 26.69 1.03
C VAL A 602 -14.56 26.51 -0.37
N ALA A 603 -13.95 27.57 -0.88
CA ALA A 603 -13.18 27.61 -2.11
C ALA A 603 -11.71 27.25 -1.85
N GLU A 604 -11.21 26.20 -2.51
CA GLU A 604 -9.81 25.78 -2.43
C GLU A 604 -8.95 26.52 -3.43
N MET A 605 -8.30 27.60 -2.99
CA MET A 605 -7.47 28.44 -3.86
C MET A 605 -6.26 27.68 -4.43
N GLY A 606 -5.75 26.66 -3.74
CA GLY A 606 -4.64 25.82 -4.22
C GLY A 606 -4.94 24.33 -4.15
N ALA A 607 -4.39 23.58 -3.19
CA ALA A 607 -4.63 22.13 -3.12
C ALA A 607 -6.12 21.77 -2.93
N THR A 608 -6.64 20.82 -3.71
CA THR A 608 -8.07 20.41 -3.65
C THR A 608 -8.29 18.94 -3.36
N TRP A 609 -7.44 18.09 -3.93
CA TRP A 609 -7.67 16.64 -3.94
C TRP A 609 -6.67 15.94 -3.04
N ILE A 610 -7.16 14.91 -2.34
CA ILE A 610 -6.30 13.82 -1.86
C ILE A 610 -6.33 12.78 -2.98
N GLU A 611 -5.21 12.62 -3.67
CA GLU A 611 -5.04 11.72 -4.82
C GLU A 611 -4.69 10.31 -4.32
N GLY A 612 -5.69 9.42 -4.28
CA GLY A 612 -5.60 8.11 -3.64
C GLY A 612 -6.27 8.11 -2.27
N GLY A 613 -7.60 8.14 -2.26
CA GLY A 613 -8.45 8.10 -1.07
C GLY A 613 -8.47 6.74 -0.38
N CYS A 614 -7.30 6.29 0.06
CA CYS A 614 -7.07 5.11 0.88
C CYS A 614 -5.89 5.33 1.85
N VAL A 615 -5.69 4.40 2.78
CA VAL A 615 -4.66 4.48 3.83
C VAL A 615 -3.21 4.50 3.31
N ALA A 616 -2.98 4.14 2.04
CA ALA A 616 -1.67 4.24 1.42
C ALA A 616 -1.23 5.70 1.19
N ASN A 617 -2.16 6.65 1.09
CA ASN A 617 -1.84 8.06 0.99
C ASN A 617 -1.70 8.68 2.40
N PRO A 618 -0.52 9.21 2.79
CA PRO A 618 -0.28 9.74 4.13
C PRO A 618 -1.03 11.06 4.43
N VAL A 619 -1.66 11.67 3.43
CA VAL A 619 -2.55 12.83 3.59
C VAL A 619 -3.98 12.37 3.87
N PHE A 620 -4.40 11.24 3.28
CA PHE A 620 -5.67 10.60 3.62
C PHE A 620 -5.72 10.22 5.10
N THR A 621 -4.63 9.65 5.62
CA THR A 621 -4.55 9.24 7.03
C THR A 621 -4.63 10.43 7.98
N LEU A 622 -4.00 11.57 7.66
CA LEU A 622 -4.16 12.81 8.43
C LEU A 622 -5.61 13.30 8.42
N ALA A 623 -6.24 13.33 7.25
CA ALA A 623 -7.63 13.78 7.14
C ALA A 623 -8.61 12.85 7.89
N ALA A 624 -8.35 11.54 7.86
CA ALA A 624 -9.14 10.56 8.60
C ALA A 624 -8.96 10.68 10.12
N GLN A 625 -7.72 10.89 10.60
CA GLN A 625 -7.41 11.06 12.03
C GLN A 625 -8.13 12.27 12.64
N GLU A 626 -8.22 13.37 11.90
CA GLU A 626 -8.92 14.58 12.33
C GLU A 626 -10.44 14.52 12.11
N GLY A 627 -10.98 13.38 11.65
CA GLY A 627 -12.41 13.22 11.38
C GLY A 627 -12.93 14.11 10.25
N LEU A 628 -12.06 14.56 9.35
CA LEU A 628 -12.41 15.44 8.23
C LEU A 628 -13.10 14.70 7.09
N LEU A 629 -13.02 13.37 7.07
CA LEU A 629 -13.64 12.50 6.07
C LEU A 629 -14.82 11.74 6.70
N LYS A 630 -16.01 11.83 6.09
CA LYS A 630 -17.20 11.10 6.52
C LYS A 630 -17.52 9.98 5.53
N PRO A 631 -17.68 8.71 5.97
CA PRO A 631 -18.16 7.64 5.11
C PRO A 631 -19.64 7.81 4.72
N PRO A 632 -20.05 7.49 3.48
CA PRO A 632 -19.18 7.15 2.36
C PRO A 632 -18.43 8.38 1.84
N VAL A 633 -17.14 8.21 1.54
CA VAL A 633 -16.31 9.31 1.03
C VAL A 633 -16.76 9.66 -0.39
N PHE A 634 -17.15 10.92 -0.61
CA PHE A 634 -17.59 11.40 -1.92
C PHE A 634 -16.43 11.35 -2.93
N ARG A 635 -16.70 10.73 -4.08
CA ARG A 635 -15.76 10.59 -5.19
C ARG A 635 -16.39 11.25 -6.41
N PRO A 636 -15.78 12.30 -6.98
CA PRO A 636 -16.29 12.89 -8.21
C PRO A 636 -16.18 11.86 -9.34
N ASP A 637 -17.20 11.78 -10.18
CA ASP A 637 -17.14 11.05 -11.43
C ASP A 637 -16.71 12.01 -12.55
N PRO A 638 -15.45 11.94 -13.03
CA PRO A 638 -14.95 12.86 -14.04
C PRO A 638 -15.59 12.65 -15.41
N SER A 639 -16.36 11.58 -15.64
CA SER A 639 -17.12 11.39 -16.88
C SER A 639 -18.38 12.27 -16.93
N ARG A 640 -18.98 12.59 -15.77
CA ARG A 640 -20.22 13.39 -15.68
C ARG A 640 -20.04 14.83 -16.17
N GLY A 641 -21.14 15.46 -16.53
CA GLY A 641 -21.19 16.80 -17.10
C GLY A 641 -21.49 16.81 -18.60
N LEU A 642 -21.75 18.01 -19.11
CA LEU A 642 -22.16 18.24 -20.48
C LEU A 642 -20.99 18.76 -21.30
N PHE A 643 -20.64 18.06 -22.37
CA PHE A 643 -19.70 18.58 -23.37
C PHE A 643 -20.44 19.50 -24.33
N CYS A 644 -19.95 20.73 -24.44
CA CYS A 644 -20.50 21.74 -25.32
C CYS A 644 -19.45 22.18 -26.34
N THR A 645 -19.87 22.41 -27.58
CA THR A 645 -19.02 22.96 -28.64
C THR A 645 -19.11 24.48 -28.68
N SER A 646 -18.10 25.12 -29.27
CA SER A 646 -18.00 26.59 -29.35
C SER A 646 -19.05 27.27 -30.25
N ASP A 647 -19.80 26.49 -31.03
CA ASP A 647 -20.96 26.92 -31.83
C ASP A 647 -22.29 26.86 -31.04
N GLY A 648 -22.23 26.58 -29.73
CA GLY A 648 -23.39 26.66 -28.83
C GLY A 648 -24.24 25.40 -28.78
N ARG A 649 -23.67 24.23 -29.11
CA ARG A 649 -24.38 22.96 -29.15
C ARG A 649 -23.86 21.99 -28.08
N ALA A 650 -24.78 21.28 -27.45
CA ALA A 650 -24.45 20.14 -26.60
C ALA A 650 -24.15 18.89 -27.44
N ILE A 651 -23.08 18.18 -27.10
CA ILE A 651 -22.72 16.90 -27.74
C ILE A 651 -23.54 15.77 -27.12
N ASP A 652 -23.99 14.85 -27.97
CA ASP A 652 -24.77 13.68 -27.54
C ASP A 652 -24.01 12.82 -26.52
N LEU A 653 -24.72 12.30 -25.52
CA LEU A 653 -24.12 11.65 -24.35
C LEU A 653 -23.36 10.36 -24.71
N PRO A 654 -23.90 9.45 -25.55
CA PRO A 654 -23.15 8.28 -26.01
C PRO A 654 -21.84 8.61 -26.72
N VAL A 655 -21.82 9.65 -27.57
CA VAL A 655 -20.62 10.07 -28.31
C VAL A 655 -19.57 10.62 -27.34
N SER A 656 -19.98 11.51 -26.44
CA SER A 656 -19.06 12.12 -25.47
C SER A 656 -18.51 11.12 -24.44
N ILE A 657 -19.32 10.17 -23.96
CA ILE A 657 -18.84 9.08 -23.08
C ILE A 657 -17.83 8.20 -23.81
N THR A 658 -18.13 7.81 -25.06
CA THR A 658 -17.22 6.96 -25.85
C THR A 658 -15.89 7.68 -26.10
N ALA A 659 -15.95 8.93 -26.57
CA ALA A 659 -14.75 9.76 -26.79
C ALA A 659 -13.95 10.00 -25.50
N TYR A 660 -14.62 10.20 -24.37
CA TYR A 660 -13.98 10.34 -23.06
C TYR A 660 -13.18 9.07 -22.71
N HIS A 661 -13.80 7.89 -22.79
CA HIS A 661 -13.12 6.64 -22.47
C HIS A 661 -11.98 6.32 -23.45
N THR A 662 -12.16 6.57 -24.74
CA THR A 662 -11.09 6.46 -25.75
C THR A 662 -9.92 7.37 -25.41
N PHE A 663 -10.17 8.63 -25.04
CA PHE A 663 -9.10 9.53 -24.62
C PHE A 663 -8.37 9.04 -23.36
N ARG A 664 -9.10 8.50 -22.37
CA ARG A 664 -8.48 7.91 -21.17
C ARG A 664 -7.58 6.72 -21.51
N GLN A 665 -7.91 5.94 -22.54
CA GLN A 665 -7.02 4.89 -23.04
C GLN A 665 -5.76 5.47 -23.70
N ILE A 666 -5.87 6.57 -24.45
CA ILE A 666 -4.71 7.28 -25.02
C ILE A 666 -3.77 7.78 -23.91
N GLU A 667 -4.31 8.35 -22.84
CA GLU A 667 -3.51 8.74 -21.67
C GLU A 667 -2.79 7.55 -21.04
N GLN A 668 -3.49 6.42 -20.89
CA GLN A 668 -2.90 5.20 -20.33
C GLN A 668 -1.78 4.67 -21.23
N GLN A 669 -1.95 4.70 -22.55
CA GLN A 669 -0.90 4.34 -23.51
C GLN A 669 0.32 5.26 -23.37
N ALA A 670 0.12 6.57 -23.23
CA ALA A 670 1.22 7.51 -22.97
C ALA A 670 1.96 7.16 -21.67
N ALA A 671 1.23 6.81 -20.60
CA ALA A 671 1.84 6.40 -19.34
C ALA A 671 2.64 5.09 -19.47
N THR A 672 2.22 4.14 -20.30
CA THR A 672 2.97 2.88 -20.48
C THR A 672 4.33 3.07 -21.18
N LEU A 673 4.57 4.19 -21.88
CA LEU A 673 5.85 4.46 -22.54
C LEU A 673 7.03 4.46 -21.55
N PHE A 674 6.80 4.95 -20.33
CA PHE A 674 7.82 4.95 -19.27
C PHE A 674 8.24 3.53 -18.84
N SER A 675 7.29 2.58 -18.81
CA SER A 675 7.54 1.20 -18.39
C SER A 675 8.22 0.35 -19.45
N LEU A 676 8.20 0.78 -20.71
CA LEU A 676 8.68 -0.03 -21.84
C LEU A 676 10.19 0.06 -22.06
N GLY A 677 10.93 0.91 -21.34
CA GLY A 677 12.40 1.00 -21.40
C GLY A 677 12.97 1.30 -22.80
N CYS A 678 12.12 1.57 -23.78
CA CYS A 678 12.48 1.60 -25.17
C CYS A 678 13.27 2.88 -25.44
N GLY A 679 14.55 2.78 -25.77
CA GLY A 679 15.44 3.90 -26.12
C GLY A 679 15.03 4.73 -27.35
N ARG A 680 13.76 4.69 -27.77
CA ARG A 680 13.15 5.53 -28.78
C ARG A 680 12.51 6.75 -28.10
N THR A 681 12.84 7.94 -28.58
CA THR A 681 12.21 9.18 -28.11
C THR A 681 10.85 9.35 -28.79
N HIS A 682 9.77 9.36 -28.01
CA HIS A 682 8.42 9.64 -28.52
C HIS A 682 8.14 11.15 -28.60
N GLY A 683 9.08 11.97 -28.11
CA GLY A 683 9.05 13.43 -28.22
C GLY A 683 8.05 14.04 -27.24
N THR A 684 7.27 15.01 -27.73
CA THR A 684 6.34 15.77 -26.90
C THR A 684 5.05 14.99 -26.66
N LEU A 685 4.46 15.15 -25.47
CA LEU A 685 3.17 14.56 -25.15
C LEU A 685 2.07 15.07 -26.08
N LEU A 686 2.15 16.33 -26.53
CA LEU A 686 1.23 16.91 -27.51
C LEU A 686 1.21 16.10 -28.83
N ASN A 687 2.39 15.81 -29.39
CA ASN A 687 2.49 15.09 -30.65
C ASN A 687 1.98 13.66 -30.51
N PHE A 688 2.37 12.99 -29.42
CA PHE A 688 1.89 11.64 -29.12
C PHE A 688 0.36 11.61 -29.06
N MET A 689 -0.25 12.47 -28.23
CA MET A 689 -1.70 12.52 -28.08
C MET A 689 -2.39 12.91 -29.38
N GLY A 690 -1.89 13.91 -30.11
CA GLY A 690 -2.45 14.34 -31.39
C GLY A 690 -2.50 13.21 -32.43
N VAL A 691 -1.41 12.45 -32.58
CA VAL A 691 -1.35 11.30 -33.48
C VAL A 691 -2.31 10.19 -33.04
N ARG A 692 -2.35 9.86 -31.74
CA ARG A 692 -3.25 8.82 -31.22
C ARG A 692 -4.73 9.20 -31.36
N ILE A 693 -5.10 10.46 -31.11
CA ILE A 693 -6.48 10.95 -31.32
C ILE A 693 -6.89 10.75 -32.78
N GLN A 694 -6.04 11.15 -33.73
CA GLN A 694 -6.32 10.99 -35.15
C GLN A 694 -6.47 9.51 -35.53
N GLN A 695 -5.64 8.62 -34.99
CA GLN A 695 -5.77 7.18 -35.22
C GLN A 695 -7.10 6.63 -34.68
N GLU A 696 -7.45 6.92 -33.43
CA GLU A 696 -8.67 6.40 -32.80
C GLU A 696 -9.95 6.98 -33.44
N LEU A 697 -9.92 8.19 -33.98
CA LEU A 697 -11.06 8.78 -34.70
C LEU A 697 -11.52 7.96 -35.91
N HIS A 698 -10.63 7.17 -36.53
CA HIS A 698 -11.01 6.28 -37.63
C HIS A 698 -12.01 5.19 -37.19
N ASN A 699 -11.99 4.83 -35.91
CA ASN A 699 -12.88 3.83 -35.31
C ASN A 699 -14.27 4.38 -34.97
N PHE A 700 -14.48 5.71 -35.02
CA PHE A 700 -15.80 6.32 -34.85
C PHE A 700 -16.58 6.35 -36.16
N PRO A 701 -17.92 6.20 -36.12
CA PRO A 701 -18.80 6.46 -37.27
C PRO A 701 -18.55 7.85 -37.85
N GLU A 702 -18.55 7.98 -39.18
CA GLU A 702 -18.15 9.22 -39.87
C GLU A 702 -18.91 10.46 -39.36
N GLU A 703 -20.21 10.32 -39.13
CA GLU A 703 -21.09 11.36 -38.59
C GLU A 703 -20.77 11.79 -37.14
N GLN A 704 -20.11 10.94 -36.35
CA GLN A 704 -19.75 11.19 -34.95
C GLN A 704 -18.32 11.71 -34.78
N ARG A 705 -17.46 11.56 -35.80
CA ARG A 705 -16.03 11.91 -35.73
C ARG A 705 -15.81 13.38 -35.38
N TYR A 706 -16.67 14.26 -35.87
CA TYR A 706 -16.58 15.70 -35.59
C TYR A 706 -16.70 15.99 -34.09
N ASP A 707 -17.76 15.48 -33.45
CA ASP A 707 -18.01 15.70 -32.03
C ASP A 707 -16.99 14.96 -31.15
N ALA A 708 -16.66 13.71 -31.51
CA ALA A 708 -15.66 12.91 -30.80
C ALA A 708 -14.28 13.58 -30.81
N ALA A 709 -13.87 14.17 -31.94
CA ALA A 709 -12.60 14.89 -32.04
C ALA A 709 -12.57 16.09 -31.09
N ARG A 710 -13.64 16.88 -31.03
CA ARG A 710 -13.70 18.07 -30.16
C ARG A 710 -13.70 17.72 -28.68
N VAL A 711 -14.34 16.62 -28.30
CA VAL A 711 -14.25 16.08 -26.94
C VAL A 711 -12.80 15.74 -26.61
N MET A 712 -12.14 14.94 -27.45
CA MET A 712 -10.76 14.51 -27.21
C MET A 712 -9.75 15.66 -27.20
N TYR A 713 -9.85 16.61 -28.14
CA TYR A 713 -9.00 17.79 -28.15
C TYR A 713 -9.28 18.72 -26.97
N GLY A 714 -10.53 18.95 -26.59
CA GLY A 714 -10.88 19.67 -25.36
C GLY A 714 -10.28 19.03 -24.11
N MET A 715 -10.31 17.69 -24.02
CA MET A 715 -9.72 16.94 -22.91
C MET A 715 -8.19 17.07 -22.81
N THR A 716 -7.48 17.48 -23.87
CA THR A 716 -6.05 17.80 -23.76
C THR A 716 -5.78 18.93 -22.76
N ASN A 717 -6.70 19.89 -22.60
CA ASN A 717 -6.58 20.91 -21.55
C ASN A 717 -6.66 20.32 -20.13
N CYS A 718 -7.38 19.21 -19.91
CA CYS A 718 -7.38 18.50 -18.62
C CYS A 718 -6.02 17.85 -18.32
N VAL A 719 -5.33 17.35 -19.35
CA VAL A 719 -3.94 16.87 -19.22
C VAL A 719 -3.00 18.04 -18.95
N ARG A 720 -3.13 19.15 -19.71
CA ARG A 720 -2.36 20.39 -19.48
C ARG A 720 -2.52 20.88 -18.05
N CYS A 721 -3.71 20.81 -17.48
CA CYS A 721 -3.97 21.25 -16.11
C CYS A 721 -3.30 20.38 -15.04
N ARG A 722 -3.06 19.09 -15.32
CA ARG A 722 -2.26 18.22 -14.42
C ARG A 722 -0.76 18.51 -14.49
N CYS A 723 -0.26 19.02 -15.62
CA CYS A 723 1.14 19.43 -15.76
C CYS A 723 1.36 20.91 -15.41
N GLY A 724 0.34 21.73 -15.55
CA GLY A 724 0.37 23.19 -15.47
C GLY A 724 0.92 23.90 -16.71
N ASP A 725 1.16 23.21 -17.83
CA ASP A 725 1.83 23.82 -18.98
C ASP A 725 1.39 23.20 -20.32
N ASP A 726 1.93 23.72 -21.42
CA ASP A 726 1.71 23.19 -22.75
C ASP A 726 2.29 21.77 -22.91
N LEU A 727 1.51 20.87 -23.52
CA LEU A 727 1.94 19.48 -23.72
C LEU A 727 3.12 19.34 -24.67
N SER A 728 3.46 20.40 -25.43
CA SER A 728 4.68 20.45 -26.24
C SER A 728 5.95 20.51 -25.39
N LEU A 729 5.86 20.92 -24.12
CA LEU A 729 6.98 20.98 -23.18
C LEU A 729 7.11 19.72 -22.33
N VAL A 730 6.08 18.87 -22.33
CA VAL A 730 6.01 17.65 -21.52
C VAL A 730 6.59 16.47 -22.30
N SER A 731 7.48 15.71 -21.67
CA SER A 731 8.02 14.48 -22.24
C SER A 731 6.96 13.39 -22.29
N ALA A 732 6.70 12.83 -23.48
CA ALA A 732 5.84 11.66 -23.62
C ALA A 732 6.43 10.44 -22.91
N ASP A 733 7.74 10.27 -22.99
CA ASP A 733 8.48 9.12 -22.43
C ASP A 733 8.50 9.12 -20.90
N GLN A 734 8.54 10.31 -20.28
CA GLN A 734 8.57 10.45 -18.83
C GLN A 734 7.17 10.68 -18.22
N PHE A 735 6.12 10.84 -19.02
CA PHE A 735 4.76 11.10 -18.55
C PHE A 735 4.27 10.01 -17.58
N GLY A 736 4.60 8.76 -17.86
CA GLY A 736 4.27 7.60 -17.03
C GLY A 736 5.10 7.41 -15.76
N SER A 737 6.04 8.31 -15.47
CA SER A 737 6.84 8.22 -14.24
C SER A 737 6.03 8.54 -12.98
N TYR A 738 4.88 9.22 -13.11
CA TYR A 738 3.93 9.43 -12.01
C TYR A 738 3.27 8.11 -11.60
N ILE A 739 3.25 7.83 -10.29
CA ILE A 739 2.67 6.63 -9.70
C ILE A 739 1.33 7.00 -9.04
N GLU A 740 0.24 6.49 -9.60
CA GLU A 740 -1.10 6.67 -9.06
C GLU A 740 -1.31 5.81 -7.80
N ILE A 741 -1.78 6.44 -6.71
CA ILE A 741 -2.17 5.73 -5.49
C ILE A 741 -3.63 5.28 -5.63
N PRO A 742 -3.97 4.00 -5.36
CA PRO A 742 -5.33 3.50 -5.49
C PRO A 742 -6.36 4.26 -4.67
N GLY A 743 -7.63 4.10 -5.07
CA GLY A 743 -8.75 4.64 -4.33
C GLY A 743 -9.05 6.10 -4.68
N GLY A 744 -8.79 6.55 -5.92
CA GLY A 744 -9.36 7.76 -6.55
C GLY A 744 -9.18 9.10 -5.83
N ASN A 745 -9.71 10.16 -6.42
CA ASN A 745 -9.61 11.52 -5.86
C ASN A 745 -10.74 11.78 -4.86
N ILE A 746 -10.42 12.41 -3.72
CA ILE A 746 -11.41 12.82 -2.71
C ILE A 746 -11.18 14.26 -2.27
N ARG A 747 -12.27 14.93 -1.88
CA ARG A 747 -12.24 16.28 -1.29
C ARG A 747 -12.43 16.23 0.22
N VAL A 748 -11.88 17.22 0.90
CA VAL A 748 -12.15 17.48 2.31
C VAL A 748 -13.33 18.47 2.40
N PRO A 749 -14.52 18.07 2.90
CA PRO A 749 -15.72 18.91 2.85
C PRO A 749 -15.61 20.26 3.56
N LEU A 750 -14.85 20.32 4.66
CA LEU A 750 -14.65 21.54 5.46
C LEU A 750 -13.35 22.29 5.11
N GLY A 751 -12.72 21.90 4.02
CA GLY A 751 -11.54 22.55 3.51
C GLY A 751 -10.24 21.79 3.79
N TYR A 752 -9.34 21.86 2.82
CA TYR A 752 -8.05 21.20 2.80
C TYR A 752 -7.10 21.75 3.88
N VAL A 753 -7.30 23.01 4.30
CA VAL A 753 -6.57 23.63 5.41
C VAL A 753 -6.69 22.83 6.72
N GLY A 754 -7.79 22.10 6.92
CA GLY A 754 -7.98 21.25 8.11
C GLY A 754 -6.89 20.18 8.27
N ILE A 755 -6.27 19.72 7.18
CA ILE A 755 -5.20 18.72 7.19
C ILE A 755 -3.93 19.26 7.90
N LEU A 756 -3.76 20.58 7.97
CA LEU A 756 -2.60 21.20 8.62
C LEU A 756 -2.72 21.19 10.15
N ALA A 757 -3.94 21.07 10.70
CA ALA A 757 -4.19 21.15 12.13
C ALA A 757 -3.32 20.20 12.98
N PRO A 758 -3.18 18.90 12.67
CA PRO A 758 -2.32 18.00 13.45
C PRO A 758 -0.85 18.39 13.37
N LEU A 759 -0.40 18.88 12.21
CA LEU A 759 1.01 19.25 12.01
C LEU A 759 1.39 20.52 12.77
N LEU A 760 0.45 21.43 12.98
CA LEU A 760 0.67 22.70 13.70
C LEU A 760 0.53 22.55 15.22
N ARG A 761 -0.43 21.74 15.67
CA ARG A 761 -0.76 21.55 17.09
C ARG A 761 0.40 20.99 17.90
N ASP A 762 1.18 20.11 17.28
CA ASP A 762 2.28 19.41 17.93
C ASP A 762 3.59 20.22 17.93
N LEU A 763 3.65 21.38 17.27
CA LEU A 763 4.88 22.17 17.19
C LEU A 763 5.22 22.86 18.51
N PRO A 764 6.50 22.95 18.89
CA PRO A 764 6.94 23.76 20.02
C PRO A 764 6.54 25.23 19.84
N SER A 765 6.23 25.89 20.96
CA SER A 765 5.92 27.33 20.94
C SER A 765 7.07 28.13 20.31
N CYS A 766 6.74 29.12 19.48
CA CYS A 766 7.69 30.01 18.80
C CYS A 766 8.62 29.34 17.77
N SER A 767 8.41 28.05 17.42
CA SER A 767 9.21 27.37 16.39
C SER A 767 8.83 27.81 14.98
N LEU A 768 7.60 28.27 14.73
CA LEU A 768 7.15 28.81 13.43
C LEU A 768 7.13 30.34 13.44
N LYS A 769 7.83 30.95 12.49
CA LYS A 769 7.88 32.40 12.29
C LYS A 769 7.34 32.79 10.91
N TYR A 770 6.34 33.66 10.90
CA TYR A 770 5.70 34.20 9.70
C TYR A 770 6.38 35.48 9.22
N CYS A 771 6.11 35.85 7.97
CA CYS A 771 6.68 37.04 7.31
C CYS A 771 8.21 37.05 7.35
N LYS A 772 8.84 35.88 7.22
CA LYS A 772 10.30 35.67 7.21
C LYS A 772 10.78 35.17 5.85
N PRO A 773 10.64 35.98 4.76
CA PRO A 773 11.22 35.61 3.48
C PRO A 773 12.74 35.53 3.61
N VAL A 774 13.31 34.42 3.15
CA VAL A 774 14.76 34.17 3.19
C VAL A 774 15.42 34.84 1.99
N SER A 775 16.47 35.62 2.25
CA SER A 775 17.27 36.29 1.21
C SER A 775 18.51 35.51 0.80
N CYS A 776 19.13 34.77 1.73
CA CYS A 776 20.36 34.02 1.47
C CYS A 776 20.59 32.91 2.51
N VAL A 777 21.08 31.77 2.06
CA VAL A 777 21.56 30.64 2.86
C VAL A 777 23.06 30.55 2.68
N ARG A 778 23.81 30.97 3.68
CA ARG A 778 25.27 30.81 3.73
C ARG A 778 25.60 29.44 4.31
N TRP A 779 26.36 28.60 3.60
CA TRP A 779 26.64 27.22 4.01
C TRP A 779 28.08 26.79 3.66
N GLY A 780 28.58 25.72 4.29
CA GLY A 780 29.85 25.09 3.90
C GLY A 780 31.14 25.79 4.39
N ALA A 781 31.06 26.98 4.97
CA ALA A 781 32.19 27.67 5.60
C ALA A 781 32.43 27.15 7.03
N ILE A 782 32.98 25.94 7.16
CA ILE A 782 33.24 25.33 8.46
C ILE A 782 34.52 25.93 9.07
N SER A 783 34.39 26.75 10.11
CA SER A 783 35.47 27.11 11.03
C SER A 783 35.05 26.79 12.47
N ASP A 784 36.00 26.70 13.40
CA ASP A 784 35.69 26.44 14.81
C ASP A 784 34.78 27.52 15.42
N SER A 785 34.85 28.74 14.87
CA SER A 785 34.11 29.93 15.31
C SER A 785 32.80 30.20 14.56
N CYS A 786 32.50 29.50 13.46
CA CYS A 786 31.33 29.77 12.62
C CYS A 786 30.34 28.57 12.57
N PRO A 787 29.02 28.84 12.49
CA PRO A 787 28.02 27.78 12.29
C PRO A 787 28.12 27.15 10.89
N ARG A 788 27.67 25.89 10.76
CA ARG A 788 27.73 25.14 9.48
C ARG A 788 26.88 25.78 8.38
N ALA A 789 25.77 26.41 8.76
CA ALA A 789 24.99 27.29 7.92
C ALA A 789 24.44 28.50 8.70
N VAL A 790 24.14 29.58 7.97
CA VAL A 790 23.38 30.75 8.44
C VAL A 790 22.31 31.09 7.41
N VAL A 791 21.05 31.05 7.82
CA VAL A 791 19.90 31.47 7.01
C VAL A 791 19.55 32.91 7.33
N LYS A 792 19.63 33.80 6.34
CA LYS A 792 19.37 35.24 6.49
C LYS A 792 18.02 35.62 5.89
N CYS A 793 17.16 36.25 6.69
CA CYS A 793 15.88 36.78 6.25
C CYS A 793 16.02 38.18 5.63
N CYS A 794 15.04 38.61 4.82
CA CYS A 794 15.05 39.92 4.17
C CYS A 794 14.97 41.09 5.18
N ASP A 795 14.46 40.86 6.39
CA ASP A 795 14.43 41.83 7.48
C ASP A 795 15.78 41.96 8.21
N GLY A 796 16.78 41.17 7.81
CA GLY A 796 18.14 41.20 8.36
C GLY A 796 18.39 40.20 9.48
N GLU A 797 17.38 39.49 9.98
CA GLU A 797 17.59 38.45 10.99
C GLU A 797 18.36 37.25 10.43
N GLU A 798 19.23 36.67 11.25
CA GLU A 798 20.07 35.53 10.90
C GLU A 798 19.87 34.36 11.84
N TYR A 799 19.78 33.17 11.26
CA TYR A 799 19.50 31.91 11.96
C TYR A 799 20.64 30.92 11.72
N PRO A 800 21.54 30.70 12.69
CA PRO A 800 22.57 29.68 12.58
C PRO A 800 21.94 28.29 12.62
N ALA A 801 22.49 27.34 11.86
CA ALA A 801 21.97 25.99 11.77
C ALA A 801 23.08 24.96 11.56
N ASP A 802 22.86 23.76 12.10
CA ASP A 802 23.58 22.55 11.74
C ASP A 802 23.02 21.95 10.45
N TYR A 803 21.69 22.01 10.29
CA TYR A 803 20.98 21.51 9.12
C TYR A 803 19.96 22.54 8.63
N VAL A 804 19.85 22.68 7.32
CA VAL A 804 18.83 23.52 6.67
C VAL A 804 17.97 22.64 5.77
N ILE A 805 16.68 22.50 6.10
CA ILE A 805 15.71 21.86 5.21
C ILE A 805 15.12 22.93 4.29
N VAL A 806 15.43 22.85 3.01
CA VAL A 806 14.95 23.74 1.95
C VAL A 806 13.65 23.16 1.40
N THR A 807 12.52 23.82 1.69
CA THR A 807 11.20 23.42 1.14
C THR A 807 10.64 24.40 0.12
N VAL A 808 11.53 25.25 -0.40
CA VAL A 808 11.24 26.30 -1.38
C VAL A 808 10.71 25.67 -2.67
N PRO A 809 9.60 26.17 -3.24
CA PRO A 809 9.02 25.58 -4.46
C PRO A 809 9.98 25.65 -5.66
N LEU A 810 9.87 24.69 -6.58
CA LEU A 810 10.78 24.60 -7.74
C LEU A 810 10.76 25.87 -8.61
N GLY A 811 9.60 26.51 -8.78
CA GLY A 811 9.50 27.79 -9.50
C GLY A 811 10.36 28.89 -8.88
N VAL A 812 10.37 29.00 -7.55
CA VAL A 812 11.22 29.97 -6.85
C VAL A 812 12.70 29.61 -7.01
N LEU A 813 13.05 28.32 -6.92
CA LEU A 813 14.43 27.87 -7.17
C LEU A 813 14.89 28.21 -8.60
N LYS A 814 14.04 28.03 -9.61
CA LYS A 814 14.32 28.42 -11.00
C LYS A 814 14.69 29.90 -11.11
N HIS A 815 14.01 30.77 -10.36
CA HIS A 815 14.25 32.21 -10.41
C HIS A 815 15.35 32.72 -9.47
N GLN A 816 15.66 32.00 -8.39
CA GLN A 816 16.45 32.55 -7.29
C GLN A 816 17.58 31.66 -6.78
N HIS A 817 17.81 30.46 -7.32
CA HIS A 817 18.85 29.55 -6.81
C HIS A 817 20.27 30.17 -6.82
N ASP A 818 20.55 31.07 -7.75
CA ASP A 818 21.81 31.79 -7.89
C ASP A 818 22.05 32.83 -6.77
N LYS A 819 20.96 33.38 -6.21
CA LYS A 819 20.99 34.39 -5.14
C LYS A 819 20.75 33.80 -3.76
N LEU A 820 19.94 32.74 -3.69
CA LEU A 820 19.47 32.15 -2.44
C LEU A 820 20.56 31.35 -1.73
N PHE A 821 21.59 30.86 -2.43
CA PHE A 821 22.63 30.01 -1.83
C PHE A 821 24.03 30.61 -1.98
N CYS A 822 24.81 30.58 -0.91
CA CYS A 822 26.21 30.99 -0.88
C CYS A 822 27.05 29.96 -0.09
N PRO A 823 27.96 29.19 -0.72
CA PRO A 823 28.29 29.21 -2.14
C PRO A 823 27.12 28.73 -3.01
N ALA A 824 27.23 28.97 -4.32
CA ALA A 824 26.25 28.52 -5.30
C ALA A 824 26.06 26.99 -5.26
N LEU A 825 24.89 26.53 -5.70
CA LEU A 825 24.60 25.11 -5.79
C LEU A 825 25.49 24.41 -6.84
N PRO A 826 25.81 23.11 -6.67
CA PRO A 826 26.52 22.33 -7.67
C PRO A 826 25.79 22.25 -9.01
N ALA A 827 26.55 22.00 -10.08
CA ALA A 827 26.06 22.01 -11.46
C ALA A 827 24.89 21.04 -11.67
N GLU A 828 24.96 19.84 -11.08
CA GLU A 828 23.94 18.80 -11.21
C GLU A 828 22.60 19.26 -10.63
N LYS A 829 22.64 19.98 -9.50
CA LYS A 829 21.43 20.51 -8.86
C LYS A 829 20.86 21.70 -9.64
N VAL A 830 21.73 22.55 -10.19
CA VAL A 830 21.30 23.65 -11.08
C VAL A 830 20.68 23.09 -12.36
N GLU A 831 21.26 22.05 -12.94
CA GLU A 831 20.72 21.36 -14.11
C GLU A 831 19.34 20.77 -13.80
N ALA A 832 19.17 20.06 -12.69
CA ALA A 832 17.87 19.57 -12.26
C ALA A 832 16.82 20.69 -12.09
N ILE A 833 17.21 21.81 -11.46
CA ILE A 833 16.34 23.01 -11.32
C ILE A 833 15.92 23.53 -12.70
N CYS A 834 16.83 23.55 -13.67
CA CYS A 834 16.55 24.03 -15.03
C CYS A 834 15.68 23.06 -15.82
N LYS A 835 15.99 21.76 -15.79
CA LYS A 835 15.38 20.73 -16.65
C LYS A 835 13.99 20.28 -16.21
N LEU A 836 13.73 20.19 -14.90
CA LEU A 836 12.40 19.82 -14.41
C LEU A 836 11.37 20.91 -14.76
N GLY A 837 10.20 20.51 -15.23
CA GLY A 837 9.12 21.43 -15.58
C GLY A 837 8.43 22.01 -14.34
N TYR A 838 7.94 23.25 -14.46
CA TYR A 838 7.12 23.86 -13.42
C TYR A 838 6.07 24.80 -14.04
N GLY A 839 4.82 24.33 -14.02
CA GLY A 839 3.70 24.92 -14.71
C GLY A 839 2.79 25.78 -13.82
N TYR A 840 1.91 26.50 -14.49
CA TYR A 840 0.96 27.47 -13.97
C TYR A 840 -0.45 26.86 -13.96
N VAL A 841 -1.09 26.90 -12.79
CA VAL A 841 -2.48 26.49 -12.61
C VAL A 841 -3.15 27.44 -11.64
N ASN A 842 -4.30 27.96 -12.04
CA ASN A 842 -5.16 28.78 -11.21
C ASN A 842 -6.60 28.29 -11.24
N LYS A 843 -7.41 28.83 -10.33
CA LYS A 843 -8.85 28.62 -10.29
C LYS A 843 -9.58 29.93 -10.23
N ILE A 844 -10.77 29.91 -10.80
CA ILE A 844 -11.72 31.01 -10.81
C ILE A 844 -13.04 30.47 -10.27
N PHE A 845 -13.44 30.97 -9.11
CA PHE A 845 -14.71 30.67 -8.46
C PHE A 845 -15.71 31.76 -8.79
N LEU A 846 -16.89 31.34 -9.24
CA LEU A 846 -17.96 32.20 -9.74
C LEU A 846 -19.21 31.92 -8.93
N GLU A 847 -19.64 32.88 -8.10
CA GLU A 847 -20.88 32.77 -7.33
C GLU A 847 -22.03 33.41 -8.11
N TYR A 848 -23.13 32.69 -8.29
CA TYR A 848 -24.33 33.14 -8.99
C TYR A 848 -25.51 33.28 -8.03
N ALA A 849 -26.14 34.46 -8.04
CA ALA A 849 -27.35 34.70 -7.26
C ALA A 849 -28.50 33.76 -7.64
N ARG A 850 -28.56 33.33 -8.91
CA ARG A 850 -29.49 32.31 -9.40
C ARG A 850 -28.70 31.32 -10.27
N PRO A 851 -28.57 30.05 -9.86
CA PRO A 851 -27.87 29.06 -10.66
C PRO A 851 -28.63 28.79 -11.96
N PHE A 852 -27.89 28.70 -13.07
CA PHE A 852 -28.43 28.42 -14.40
C PHE A 852 -28.19 26.96 -14.84
N TRP A 853 -27.44 26.19 -14.07
CA TRP A 853 -27.15 24.78 -14.31
C TRP A 853 -27.96 23.88 -13.38
N VAL A 854 -28.04 22.59 -13.71
CA VAL A 854 -28.67 21.58 -12.85
C VAL A 854 -27.63 21.05 -11.86
N TRP A 855 -27.86 21.29 -10.57
CA TRP A 855 -26.96 20.85 -9.51
C TRP A 855 -26.87 19.32 -9.44
N LYS A 856 -25.67 18.80 -9.23
CA LYS A 856 -25.31 17.37 -9.17
C LYS A 856 -25.35 16.63 -10.50
N GLU A 857 -25.47 17.30 -11.64
CA GLU A 857 -25.35 16.67 -12.97
C GLU A 857 -23.94 16.76 -13.58
N GLY A 858 -22.99 17.37 -12.86
CA GLY A 858 -21.61 17.55 -13.30
C GLY A 858 -21.32 18.94 -13.85
N GLY A 859 -20.15 19.09 -14.50
CA GLY A 859 -19.65 20.37 -15.01
C GLY A 859 -20.01 20.68 -16.47
N ILE A 860 -19.74 21.90 -16.89
CA ILE A 860 -19.76 22.32 -18.29
C ILE A 860 -18.34 22.11 -18.85
N LYS A 861 -18.23 21.25 -19.87
CA LYS A 861 -16.96 20.86 -20.47
C LYS A 861 -16.84 21.47 -21.87
N LEU A 862 -15.74 22.17 -22.12
CA LEU A 862 -15.51 22.89 -23.36
C LEU A 862 -14.88 21.95 -24.41
N ALA A 863 -15.66 21.56 -25.42
CA ALA A 863 -15.24 20.71 -26.54
C ALA A 863 -14.67 21.57 -27.68
N TRP A 864 -13.36 21.83 -27.59
CA TRP A 864 -12.61 22.62 -28.55
C TRP A 864 -12.17 21.81 -29.77
N SER A 865 -12.13 22.42 -30.96
CA SER A 865 -11.43 21.82 -32.10
C SER A 865 -9.91 21.99 -31.99
N ALA A 866 -9.16 21.20 -32.78
CA ALA A 866 -7.71 21.36 -32.88
C ALA A 866 -7.31 22.76 -33.36
N ASP A 867 -8.01 23.30 -34.37
CA ASP A 867 -7.73 24.63 -34.94
C ASP A 867 -7.98 25.75 -33.93
N GLU A 868 -9.03 25.63 -33.11
CA GLU A 868 -9.32 26.62 -32.06
C GLU A 868 -8.25 26.64 -30.98
N LEU A 869 -7.69 25.48 -30.64
CA LEU A 869 -6.61 25.35 -29.66
C LEU A 869 -5.22 25.66 -30.24
N ALA A 870 -5.07 25.72 -31.57
CA ALA A 870 -3.80 26.05 -32.21
C ALA A 870 -3.43 27.54 -32.02
N ASP A 871 -4.43 28.43 -32.02
CA ASP A 871 -4.26 29.84 -31.70
C ASP A 871 -4.57 30.09 -30.22
N ARG A 872 -3.58 30.36 -29.37
CA ARG A 872 -3.77 30.53 -27.92
C ARG A 872 -3.67 31.99 -27.44
N CYS A 873 -4.00 32.97 -28.28
CA CYS A 873 -3.94 34.39 -27.90
C CYS A 873 -4.99 34.83 -26.86
N ASP A 874 -6.06 34.05 -26.66
CA ASP A 874 -7.12 34.32 -25.68
C ASP A 874 -6.97 33.37 -24.48
N TRP A 875 -6.82 33.93 -23.28
CA TRP A 875 -6.54 33.16 -22.06
C TRP A 875 -7.65 32.14 -21.74
N VAL A 876 -8.88 32.37 -22.19
CA VAL A 876 -9.99 31.43 -21.92
C VAL A 876 -9.77 30.05 -22.56
N LYS A 877 -8.88 29.95 -23.55
CA LYS A 877 -8.47 28.68 -24.16
C LYS A 877 -7.59 27.82 -23.23
N GLY A 878 -7.12 28.38 -22.13
CA GLY A 878 -6.48 27.67 -21.02
C GLY A 878 -7.47 27.04 -20.04
N ILE A 879 -8.78 27.32 -20.14
CA ILE A 879 -9.79 26.71 -19.28
C ILE A 879 -9.91 25.22 -19.62
N SER A 880 -9.72 24.38 -18.60
CA SER A 880 -9.76 22.92 -18.72
C SER A 880 -11.12 22.33 -18.36
N ASN A 881 -11.73 22.81 -17.28
CA ASN A 881 -13.05 22.36 -16.85
C ASN A 881 -13.75 23.46 -16.04
N ILE A 882 -15.08 23.51 -16.13
CA ILE A 882 -15.95 24.36 -15.30
C ILE A 882 -16.88 23.43 -14.52
N GLU A 883 -16.61 23.25 -13.23
CA GLU A 883 -17.30 22.29 -12.38
C GLU A 883 -18.08 22.96 -11.27
N GLU A 884 -19.20 22.35 -10.87
CA GLU A 884 -19.90 22.72 -9.66
C GLU A 884 -19.11 22.34 -8.41
N LEU A 885 -19.20 23.17 -7.37
CA LEU A 885 -18.73 22.77 -6.03
C LEU A 885 -19.80 21.90 -5.37
N SER A 886 -19.48 20.66 -5.04
CA SER A 886 -20.45 19.68 -4.52
C SER A 886 -21.17 20.07 -3.23
N THR A 887 -20.66 21.08 -2.51
CA THR A 887 -21.22 21.62 -1.27
C THR A 887 -22.00 22.93 -1.46
N SER A 888 -22.06 23.49 -2.68
CA SER A 888 -22.84 24.70 -3.00
C SER A 888 -23.72 24.49 -4.22
N GLN A 889 -24.89 25.12 -4.22
CA GLN A 889 -25.75 25.21 -5.41
C GLN A 889 -25.47 26.46 -6.25
N HIS A 890 -24.61 27.36 -5.78
CA HIS A 890 -24.45 28.71 -6.34
C HIS A 890 -23.06 28.97 -6.92
N VAL A 891 -22.10 28.06 -6.73
CA VAL A 891 -20.71 28.30 -7.12
C VAL A 891 -20.21 27.32 -8.17
N LEU A 892 -19.68 27.86 -9.26
CA LEU A 892 -18.87 27.14 -10.26
C LEU A 892 -17.38 27.44 -10.04
N CYS A 893 -16.53 26.46 -10.35
CA CYS A 893 -15.08 26.56 -10.34
C CYS A 893 -14.53 26.25 -11.74
N ALA A 894 -13.87 27.23 -12.35
CA ALA A 894 -13.13 27.04 -13.59
C ALA A 894 -11.64 26.83 -13.27
N TRP A 895 -11.05 25.76 -13.81
CA TRP A 895 -9.61 25.51 -13.73
C TRP A 895 -8.92 26.02 -14.99
N ILE A 896 -7.86 26.81 -14.82
CA ILE A 896 -7.07 27.39 -15.91
C ILE A 896 -5.60 27.02 -15.76
N CYS A 897 -4.93 26.68 -16.86
CA CYS A 897 -3.54 26.25 -16.85
C CYS A 897 -2.71 26.82 -18.00
N GLY A 898 -1.37 26.77 -17.85
CA GLY A 898 -0.41 27.25 -18.82
C GLY A 898 -0.20 28.76 -18.75
N ARG A 899 0.40 29.33 -19.79
CA ARG A 899 0.63 30.79 -19.90
C ARG A 899 -0.67 31.58 -19.78
N GLU A 900 -1.77 31.00 -20.23
CA GLU A 900 -3.10 31.58 -20.11
C GLU A 900 -3.51 31.83 -18.65
N ALA A 901 -3.05 31.02 -17.69
CA ALA A 901 -3.30 31.26 -16.27
C ALA A 901 -2.57 32.52 -15.76
N ALA A 902 -1.37 32.79 -16.29
CA ALA A 902 -0.62 34.01 -16.00
C ALA A 902 -1.24 35.24 -16.68
N ASP A 903 -1.69 35.11 -17.93
CA ASP A 903 -2.38 36.18 -18.64
C ASP A 903 -3.69 36.56 -17.92
N MET A 904 -4.43 35.56 -17.41
CA MET A 904 -5.62 35.79 -16.60
C MET A 904 -5.30 36.56 -15.30
N GLU A 905 -4.17 36.31 -14.63
CA GLU A 905 -3.79 37.05 -13.41
C GLU A 905 -3.61 38.56 -13.65
N LEU A 906 -3.25 38.95 -14.89
CA LEU A 906 -3.05 40.33 -15.31
C LEU A 906 -4.36 41.07 -15.62
N CYS A 907 -5.43 40.35 -15.96
CA CYS A 907 -6.74 40.93 -16.20
C CYS A 907 -7.36 41.51 -14.92
N SER A 908 -8.20 42.54 -15.05
CA SER A 908 -9.07 43.02 -13.97
C SER A 908 -10.16 41.98 -13.66
N ASP A 909 -10.80 42.10 -12.50
CA ASP A 909 -11.88 41.16 -12.14
C ASP A 909 -13.09 41.32 -13.10
N GLU A 910 -13.38 42.53 -13.58
CA GLU A 910 -14.41 42.81 -14.58
C GLU A 910 -14.10 42.16 -15.93
N GLU A 911 -12.85 42.22 -16.39
CA GLU A 911 -12.40 41.58 -17.63
C GLU A 911 -12.50 40.05 -17.54
N VAL A 912 -12.18 39.48 -16.38
CA VAL A 912 -12.33 38.04 -16.13
C VAL A 912 -13.80 37.63 -16.17
N VAL A 913 -14.66 38.38 -15.48
CA VAL A 913 -16.11 38.15 -15.45
C VAL A 913 -16.73 38.26 -16.85
N GLU A 914 -16.35 39.26 -17.63
CA GLU A 914 -16.85 39.42 -19.00
C GLU A 914 -16.39 38.26 -19.89
N SER A 915 -15.11 37.91 -19.84
CA SER A 915 -14.55 36.84 -20.69
C SER A 915 -15.14 35.47 -20.37
N ILE A 916 -15.29 35.12 -19.09
CA ILE A 916 -15.85 33.81 -18.70
C ILE A 916 -17.34 33.71 -19.01
N THR A 917 -18.08 34.81 -18.82
CA THR A 917 -19.51 34.87 -19.17
C THR A 917 -19.70 34.77 -20.68
N ARG A 918 -18.86 35.45 -21.47
CA ARG A 918 -18.84 35.32 -22.94
C ARG A 918 -18.63 33.87 -23.37
N VAL A 919 -17.66 33.18 -22.79
CA VAL A 919 -17.39 31.77 -23.12
C VAL A 919 -18.54 30.85 -22.72
N LEU A 920 -19.11 31.04 -21.53
CA LEU A 920 -20.28 30.28 -21.09
C LEU A 920 -21.47 30.48 -22.03
N ARG A 921 -21.81 31.73 -22.38
CA ARG A 921 -22.88 32.04 -23.35
C ARG A 921 -22.63 31.42 -24.71
N GLN A 922 -21.39 31.53 -25.20
CA GLN A 922 -20.98 30.96 -26.49
C GLN A 922 -21.15 29.44 -26.51
N PHE A 923 -20.60 28.74 -25.53
CA PHE A 923 -20.60 27.27 -25.52
C PHE A 923 -21.95 26.67 -25.17
N THR A 924 -22.73 27.31 -24.30
CA THR A 924 -24.08 26.83 -23.96
C THR A 924 -25.14 27.19 -25.01
N GLY A 925 -24.83 28.13 -25.92
CA GLY A 925 -25.80 28.67 -26.87
C GLY A 925 -26.86 29.57 -26.24
N ASP A 926 -26.69 29.94 -24.97
CA ASP A 926 -27.64 30.76 -24.21
C ASP A 926 -27.06 32.17 -23.98
N PRO A 927 -27.48 33.20 -24.74
CA PRO A 927 -27.00 34.57 -24.55
C PRO A 927 -27.56 35.23 -23.28
N THR A 928 -28.54 34.62 -22.61
CA THR A 928 -29.23 35.19 -21.46
C THR A 928 -28.58 34.84 -20.13
N LEU A 929 -27.55 33.99 -20.13
CA LEU A 929 -26.84 33.60 -18.90
C LEU A 929 -26.40 34.84 -18.11
N PRO A 930 -26.66 34.88 -16.79
CA PRO A 930 -26.34 36.02 -15.96
C PRO A 930 -24.83 36.14 -15.77
N TYR A 931 -24.38 37.33 -15.37
CA TYR A 931 -23.04 37.50 -14.82
C TYR A 931 -22.97 36.90 -13.39
N PRO A 932 -21.81 36.39 -12.96
CA PRO A 932 -21.59 36.04 -11.56
C PRO A 932 -21.77 37.28 -10.66
N ALA A 933 -22.33 37.08 -9.48
CA ALA A 933 -22.48 38.10 -8.45
C ALA A 933 -21.14 38.40 -7.75
N ASN A 934 -20.33 37.36 -7.51
CA ASN A 934 -19.00 37.49 -6.90
C ASN A 934 -17.97 36.63 -7.64
N LEU A 935 -16.71 37.09 -7.61
CA LEU A 935 -15.55 36.43 -8.20
C LEU A 935 -14.51 36.20 -7.10
N LEU A 936 -13.90 35.01 -7.09
CA LEU A 936 -12.70 34.72 -6.31
C LEU A 936 -11.72 33.94 -7.18
N ARG A 937 -10.45 34.35 -7.26
CA ARG A 937 -9.45 33.68 -8.13
C ARG A 937 -8.08 33.56 -7.47
N SER A 938 -7.39 32.47 -7.76
CA SER A 938 -6.02 32.26 -7.28
C SER A 938 -5.00 33.00 -8.15
N LYS A 939 -3.86 33.37 -7.56
CA LYS A 939 -2.76 34.05 -8.25
C LYS A 939 -1.40 33.42 -7.92
N TRP A 940 -1.23 32.14 -8.22
CA TRP A 940 0.00 31.42 -7.87
C TRP A 940 1.18 31.67 -8.81
N CYS A 941 0.93 32.18 -10.02
CA CYS A 941 1.93 32.32 -11.07
C CYS A 941 2.87 33.49 -10.78
N MET A 942 2.31 34.67 -10.51
CA MET A 942 3.09 35.88 -10.25
C MET A 942 3.47 36.07 -8.78
N ASP A 943 3.03 35.18 -7.89
CA ASP A 943 3.44 35.22 -6.49
C ASP A 943 4.93 34.85 -6.36
N GLN A 944 5.71 35.80 -5.86
CA GLN A 944 7.17 35.68 -5.73
C GLN A 944 7.65 34.54 -4.81
N TYR A 945 6.78 34.00 -3.95
CA TYR A 945 7.10 32.92 -3.01
C TYR A 945 6.62 31.53 -3.49
N PHE A 946 5.89 31.46 -4.61
CA PHE A 946 5.43 30.20 -5.20
C PHE A 946 5.88 30.02 -6.65
N ALA A 947 5.81 31.10 -7.45
CA ALA A 947 6.21 31.18 -8.85
C ALA A 947 5.68 30.01 -9.70
N GLY A 948 4.40 29.67 -9.54
CA GLY A 948 3.73 28.56 -10.21
C GLY A 948 3.09 27.54 -9.26
N ALA A 949 2.60 26.43 -9.82
CA ALA A 949 1.66 25.54 -9.15
C ALA A 949 2.04 24.04 -9.21
N TYR A 950 2.45 23.51 -10.38
CA TYR A 950 2.63 22.07 -10.59
C TYR A 950 4.02 21.78 -11.17
N SER A 951 4.80 20.88 -10.58
CA SER A 951 5.99 20.36 -11.27
C SER A 951 5.60 19.31 -12.32
N TYR A 952 6.43 19.10 -13.34
CA TYR A 952 6.21 18.07 -14.35
C TYR A 952 7.52 17.61 -15.00
N MET A 953 7.47 16.52 -15.77
CA MET A 953 8.62 16.03 -16.51
C MET A 953 8.73 16.74 -17.87
N GLY A 954 9.67 17.67 -17.96
CA GLY A 954 10.02 18.35 -19.21
C GLY A 954 10.70 17.43 -20.22
N LEU A 955 10.78 17.85 -21.49
CA LEU A 955 11.37 17.07 -22.59
C LEU A 955 12.76 16.50 -22.30
N ASP A 956 13.61 17.32 -21.68
CA ASP A 956 14.99 16.98 -21.36
C ASP A 956 15.18 16.50 -19.91
N SER A 957 14.08 16.29 -19.19
CA SER A 957 14.13 15.84 -17.80
C SER A 957 14.06 14.33 -17.71
N THR A 958 14.49 13.79 -16.57
CA THR A 958 14.49 12.37 -16.24
C THR A 958 14.22 12.22 -14.76
N VAL A 959 13.80 11.03 -14.32
CA VAL A 959 13.68 10.73 -12.88
C VAL A 959 14.99 10.98 -12.13
N GLY A 960 16.14 10.82 -12.80
CA GLY A 960 17.46 11.19 -12.27
C GLY A 960 17.53 12.64 -11.80
N HIS A 961 17.00 13.59 -12.58
CA HIS A 961 16.96 14.99 -12.18
C HIS A 961 16.12 15.23 -10.91
N GLN A 962 15.05 14.46 -10.67
CA GLN A 962 14.32 14.54 -9.40
C GLN A 962 15.18 14.06 -8.23
N CYS A 963 15.96 13.00 -8.43
CA CYS A 963 16.93 12.49 -7.44
C CYS A 963 18.06 13.51 -7.19
N ASP A 964 18.57 14.17 -8.22
CA ASP A 964 19.61 15.19 -8.10
C ASP A 964 19.10 16.43 -7.33
N LEU A 965 17.86 16.84 -7.60
CA LEU A 965 17.21 17.90 -6.83
C LEU A 965 16.99 17.48 -5.37
N ALA A 966 16.61 16.23 -5.11
CA ALA A 966 16.40 15.68 -3.77
C ALA A 966 17.69 15.47 -2.97
N SER A 967 18.82 15.28 -3.65
CA SER A 967 20.07 14.90 -3.00
C SER A 967 20.54 15.99 -2.02
N PRO A 968 20.95 15.61 -0.79
CA PRO A 968 21.45 16.58 0.19
C PRO A 968 22.84 17.12 -0.21
N LEU A 969 23.23 18.27 0.34
CA LEU A 969 24.53 18.89 0.11
C LEU A 969 25.27 19.19 1.42
N PRO A 970 26.54 18.83 1.57
CA PRO A 970 27.30 17.92 0.69
C PRO A 970 26.64 16.53 0.57
N GLY A 971 26.96 15.81 -0.50
CA GLY A 971 26.35 14.51 -0.81
C GLY A 971 26.65 13.44 0.24
N THR A 972 25.89 12.34 0.24
CA THR A 972 26.01 11.28 1.26
C THR A 972 27.33 10.52 1.25
N CYS A 973 28.07 10.57 0.14
CA CYS A 973 29.39 9.94 -0.02
C CYS A 973 30.54 10.86 0.43
N GLU A 974 30.26 12.14 0.71
CA GLU A 974 31.26 13.09 1.18
C GLU A 974 31.61 12.82 2.65
N PRO A 975 32.86 13.09 3.08
CA PRO A 975 33.29 12.86 4.46
C PRO A 975 32.64 13.86 5.45
N ILE A 976 32.00 14.90 4.93
CA ILE A 976 31.29 15.94 5.69
C ILE A 976 29.80 15.60 5.67
N PRO A 977 29.13 15.57 6.84
CA PRO A 977 27.70 15.31 6.87
C PRO A 977 26.93 16.38 6.08
N PRO A 978 25.73 16.05 5.56
CA PRO A 978 24.84 17.02 4.93
C PRO A 978 24.61 18.29 5.74
N ILE A 979 24.47 19.41 5.05
CA ILE A 979 24.11 20.73 5.59
C ILE A 979 22.77 21.17 5.01
N LEU A 980 22.60 21.11 3.70
CA LEU A 980 21.35 21.43 3.00
C LEU A 980 20.61 20.14 2.64
N LEU A 981 19.32 20.09 2.94
CA LEU A 981 18.43 18.98 2.65
C LEU A 981 17.24 19.53 1.86
N PHE A 982 16.90 18.92 0.73
CA PHE A 982 15.86 19.45 -0.16
C PHE A 982 14.59 18.60 -0.04
N ALA A 983 13.46 19.26 0.20
CA ALA A 983 12.15 18.64 0.28
C ALA A 983 11.12 19.45 -0.49
N GLY A 984 10.02 18.83 -0.88
CA GLY A 984 9.03 19.38 -1.80
C GLY A 984 8.64 18.36 -2.85
N GLU A 985 7.45 18.54 -3.44
CA GLU A 985 6.89 17.57 -4.39
C GLU A 985 7.77 17.33 -5.64
N ALA A 986 8.54 18.34 -6.09
CA ALA A 986 9.47 18.17 -7.21
C ALA A 986 10.69 17.29 -6.88
N THR A 987 10.90 16.97 -5.60
CA THR A 987 12.05 16.19 -5.11
C THR A 987 11.71 14.70 -4.88
N ILE A 988 10.52 14.25 -5.27
CA ILE A 988 10.11 12.87 -5.03
C ILE A 988 9.75 12.16 -6.34
N PRO A 989 10.55 11.16 -6.74
CA PRO A 989 10.20 10.27 -7.85
C PRO A 989 8.80 9.68 -7.66
N GLY A 990 8.01 9.67 -8.72
CA GLY A 990 6.68 9.05 -8.75
C GLY A 990 5.54 9.83 -8.10
N HIS A 991 5.80 10.87 -7.31
CA HIS A 991 4.74 11.60 -6.58
C HIS A 991 4.83 13.12 -6.72
N TYR A 992 5.44 13.59 -7.81
CA TYR A 992 5.50 15.00 -8.15
C TYR A 992 4.11 15.58 -8.41
N SER A 993 4.00 16.90 -8.28
CA SER A 993 2.78 17.72 -8.34
C SER A 993 1.74 17.50 -7.24
N THR A 994 2.04 16.71 -6.21
CA THR A 994 1.04 16.30 -5.20
C THR A 994 1.35 16.78 -3.78
N VAL A 995 0.31 16.86 -2.94
CA VAL A 995 0.47 17.18 -1.51
C VAL A 995 1.15 16.03 -0.76
N HIS A 996 0.83 14.77 -1.09
CA HIS A 996 1.49 13.64 -0.43
C HIS A 996 2.96 13.52 -0.81
N GLY A 997 3.33 13.86 -2.04
CA GLY A 997 4.74 13.97 -2.42
C GLY A 997 5.50 15.02 -1.60
N ALA A 998 4.89 16.18 -1.35
CA ALA A 998 5.45 17.19 -0.45
C ALA A 998 5.59 16.66 0.99
N ARG A 999 4.56 15.99 1.52
CA ARG A 999 4.60 15.38 2.87
C ARG A 999 5.70 14.34 3.00
N LEU A 1000 5.77 13.40 2.06
CA LEU A 1000 6.73 12.30 2.06
C LEU A 1000 8.19 12.81 1.98
N SER A 1001 8.45 13.80 1.13
CA SER A 1001 9.79 14.40 1.03
C SER A 1001 10.19 15.17 2.30
N GLY A 1002 9.24 15.84 2.97
CA GLY A 1002 9.49 16.46 4.28
C GLY A 1002 9.87 15.44 5.35
N ILE A 1003 9.12 14.34 5.46
CA ILE A 1003 9.42 13.24 6.38
C ILE A 1003 10.77 12.61 6.06
N ARG A 1004 11.10 12.41 4.79
CA ARG A 1004 12.38 11.86 4.32
C ARG A 1004 13.57 12.66 4.85
N GLU A 1005 13.55 13.98 4.74
CA GLU A 1005 14.67 14.81 5.21
C GLU A 1005 14.73 14.93 6.74
N ALA A 1006 13.59 14.91 7.43
CA ALA A 1006 13.57 14.81 8.89
C ALA A 1006 14.20 13.49 9.38
N GLU A 1007 13.84 12.36 8.77
CA GLU A 1007 14.44 11.05 9.07
C GLU A 1007 15.95 11.04 8.85
N ARG A 1008 16.43 11.69 7.78
CA ARG A 1008 17.86 11.83 7.54
C ARG A 1008 18.57 12.55 8.69
N ILE A 1009 18.00 13.65 9.18
CA ILE A 1009 18.54 14.38 10.34
C ILE A 1009 18.49 13.51 11.59
N ILE A 1010 17.39 12.82 11.85
CA ILE A 1010 17.24 11.93 13.02
C ILE A 1010 18.31 10.83 13.01
N GLN A 1011 18.53 10.18 11.86
CA GLN A 1011 19.56 9.15 11.71
C GLN A 1011 20.97 9.70 11.91
N LEU A 1012 21.28 10.87 11.36
CA LEU A 1012 22.58 11.53 11.56
C LEU A 1012 22.78 11.93 13.02
N THR A 1013 21.74 12.44 13.68
CA THR A 1013 21.78 12.82 15.10
C THR A 1013 22.05 11.62 15.98
N LYS A 1014 21.41 10.47 15.71
CA LYS A 1014 21.70 9.19 16.38
C LYS A 1014 23.14 8.75 16.15
N ARG A 1015 23.62 8.85 14.90
CA ARG A 1015 24.98 8.46 14.52
C ARG A 1015 26.05 9.29 15.23
N PHE A 1016 25.85 10.60 15.39
CA PHE A 1016 26.83 11.49 16.02
C PHE A 1016 26.65 11.65 17.53
N GLY A 1017 25.51 11.19 18.09
CA GLY A 1017 25.16 11.44 19.49
C GLY A 1017 24.90 12.92 19.77
N GLY A 1018 24.31 13.63 18.80
CA GLY A 1018 24.02 15.06 18.85
C GLY A 1018 24.29 15.76 17.50
N PRO A 1019 24.62 17.07 17.48
CA PRO A 1019 25.01 17.74 16.24
C PRO A 1019 26.29 17.13 15.66
N PRO A 1020 26.48 17.22 14.33
CA PRO A 1020 27.73 16.80 13.71
C PRO A 1020 28.96 17.44 14.34
N LYS A 1021 29.98 16.61 14.59
CA LYS A 1021 31.26 17.05 15.17
C LYS A 1021 31.96 18.05 14.24
N LYS A 1022 32.57 19.08 14.84
CA LYS A 1022 33.40 20.03 14.08
C LYS A 1022 34.72 19.37 13.67
N PRO A 1023 35.41 19.84 12.61
CA PRO A 1023 36.67 19.24 12.14
C PRO A 1023 37.78 19.16 13.20
N SER A 1024 37.74 20.03 14.22
CA SER A 1024 38.69 20.07 15.34
C SER A 1024 38.42 19.06 16.45
N ASP A 1025 37.24 18.41 16.49
CA ASP A 1025 36.89 17.39 17.50
C ASP A 1025 37.46 15.98 17.19
N LYS A 1026 38.45 15.90 16.29
CA LYS A 1026 39.27 14.69 16.09
C LYS A 1026 40.44 14.71 17.07
N SER A 1027 40.15 14.56 18.36
CA SER A 1027 41.15 14.24 19.40
C SER A 1027 40.75 12.97 20.13
#